data_AF-A0A533QHC8-F1
#
_entry.id   AF-A0A533QHC8-F1
#
_cell.length_a   1.000
_cell.length_b   1.000
_cell.length_c   1.000
_cell.angle_alpha   90.00
_cell.angle_beta   90.00
_cell.angle_gamma   90.00
#
_symmetry.space_group_name_H-M   'P 1'
#
loop_
_entity.id
_entity.type
_entity.pdbx_description
1 polymer ?
#
loop_
_entity_poly.entity_id
_entity_poly.type
_entity_poly.pdbx_seq_one_letter_code
_entity_poly.pdbx_strand_id
1 'polypeptide(L)'
;MAFDDKANRLLIFQSDTNILVEIKAGADGHLDPDTITEFDARKFGLQNPQGMTVDPKNGHLFILDSAVPEIVHIKPHPCRGFHNAKISRIHLEQIEKSDLRGIAFNRENGHLYSLNFREQALYEFTREGKIVTTYPVSEFELRNPRSMVFAPSGDQTDDPSKTCLYIVDRNHDTKEDQKTELFEDMQKYTGKGKEGRQRYGKIIELSFTQPALIAATNTTSLIRTIDTSKFSPPSPDPSGIIYLPFSNRLLISDGEVDEVRAFADVNLFEMSLAGNLLDTLSTISFSNEPAGITMNPDNRHLFIADDADHKIFELDPGPDEKYNTSDDILTSFDTKPFGSTDPEGIAYDTSQGVLFIADGLNREVYRVAPGNNGIFDGVSPSGDDQVTHFDTLSIGVDDPEGIEYNPDNNRLYLVGKPKTQLAELTKAGALKQMFDISAADAKKPAGLAFGPDSLNPNMKNIYIAARGLDNNDNPTENDGKVYEISLIPATIGNQHPTVSAGPNQTIILPENVSLDGMVFDDGLPEPPDTVATTWNKASGPGTVTFGDANAVDTTASFSEAGTYVLRLAANDTELNTSDSITITVLDNPGGVVIDVRVATGSNDAEERASGRIILDSTDLDLVFEKNNQKVGMRFTGVDIPKDATIIRAYIQFMADEIHSGATSLIIQGEAVNNAAPFTSIEGNISSRPGTTAAVSWSPSAWLTKGEAGLNQRTPNISSVIQEIVSRAGWSSGNSLVIIITGAGRRVAESFEGNREGAPLLHVVYN
;
A
#
# COMPACT_ATOMS: atom_id res chain seq x y z
N MET A 1 -3.49 -44.16 21.11
CA MET A 1 -3.33 -44.13 22.57
C MET A 1 -4.55 -43.46 23.17
N ALA A 2 -4.88 -43.73 24.43
CA ALA A 2 -5.94 -43.03 25.16
C ALA A 2 -5.61 -43.01 26.66
N PHE A 3 -5.99 -41.94 27.34
CA PHE A 3 -5.88 -41.85 28.78
C PHE A 3 -7.21 -42.29 29.44
N ASP A 4 -7.12 -43.04 30.53
CA ASP A 4 -8.26 -43.54 31.31
C ASP A 4 -8.28 -42.84 32.66
N ASP A 5 -9.01 -41.73 32.75
CA ASP A 5 -9.11 -40.89 33.96
C ASP A 5 -9.56 -41.69 35.19
N LYS A 6 -10.46 -42.66 34.99
CA LYS A 6 -11.00 -43.48 36.08
C LYS A 6 -9.93 -44.29 36.80
N ALA A 7 -8.97 -44.81 36.03
CA ALA A 7 -7.91 -45.68 36.52
C ALA A 7 -6.55 -44.96 36.59
N ASN A 8 -6.51 -43.67 36.25
CA ASN A 8 -5.33 -42.82 36.18
C ASN A 8 -4.17 -43.50 35.42
N ARG A 9 -4.38 -43.80 34.13
CA ARG A 9 -3.42 -44.57 33.33
C ARG A 9 -3.48 -44.23 31.84
N LEU A 10 -2.34 -44.33 31.18
CA LEU A 10 -2.22 -44.30 29.72
C LEU A 10 -2.34 -45.70 29.14
N LEU A 11 -3.12 -45.84 28.07
CA LEU A 11 -3.25 -47.05 27.27
C LEU A 11 -2.66 -46.83 25.87
N ILE A 12 -1.78 -47.73 25.43
CA ILE A 12 -1.14 -47.70 24.11
C ILE A 12 -1.37 -49.05 23.44
N PHE A 13 -2.02 -49.04 22.27
CA PHE A 13 -2.15 -50.25 21.45
C PHE A 13 -1.06 -50.28 20.39
N GLN A 14 -0.29 -51.36 20.37
CA GLN A 14 0.70 -51.69 19.35
C GLN A 14 0.05 -52.62 18.32
N SER A 15 -0.25 -52.09 17.14
CA SER A 15 -1.01 -52.82 16.11
C SER A 15 -0.20 -53.92 15.41
N ASP A 16 1.11 -53.76 15.34
CA ASP A 16 2.06 -54.73 14.76
C ASP A 16 2.19 -55.99 15.64
N THR A 17 2.23 -55.81 16.97
CA THR A 17 2.37 -56.92 17.94
C THR A 17 1.04 -57.37 18.54
N ASN A 18 -0.05 -56.63 18.33
CA ASN A 18 -1.34 -56.82 19.01
C ASN A 18 -1.22 -56.82 20.54
N ILE A 19 -0.44 -55.88 21.08
CA ILE A 19 -0.25 -55.69 22.51
C ILE A 19 -0.94 -54.39 22.95
N LEU A 20 -1.72 -54.46 24.03
CA LEU A 20 -2.19 -53.29 24.75
C LEU A 20 -1.26 -53.07 25.94
N VAL A 21 -0.56 -51.93 25.95
CA VAL A 21 0.32 -51.50 27.03
C VAL A 21 -0.46 -50.55 27.94
N GLU A 22 -0.30 -50.73 29.25
CA GLU A 22 -0.84 -49.87 30.29
C GLU A 22 0.31 -49.28 31.11
N ILE A 23 0.26 -47.96 31.36
CA ILE A 23 1.20 -47.24 32.21
C ILE A 23 0.38 -46.38 33.17
N LYS A 24 0.55 -46.55 34.48
CA LYS A 24 -0.19 -45.75 35.47
C LYS A 24 0.44 -44.37 35.62
N ALA A 25 -0.40 -43.39 35.90
CA ALA A 25 0.03 -42.09 36.35
C ALA A 25 0.03 -42.03 37.89
N GLY A 26 1.01 -41.31 38.43
CA GLY A 26 1.07 -40.95 39.85
C GLY A 26 0.02 -39.91 40.22
N ALA A 27 -0.03 -39.55 41.50
CA ALA A 27 -0.91 -38.50 42.00
C ALA A 27 -0.51 -37.09 41.52
N ASP A 28 0.73 -36.95 41.04
CA ASP A 28 1.28 -35.76 40.38
C ASP A 28 0.94 -35.71 38.87
N GLY A 29 0.25 -36.72 38.34
CA GLY A 29 -0.11 -36.83 36.93
C GLY A 29 1.01 -37.35 36.02
N HIS A 30 2.22 -37.61 36.55
CA HIS A 30 3.31 -38.16 35.76
C HIS A 30 3.15 -39.67 35.55
N LEU A 31 3.43 -40.14 34.35
CA LEU A 31 3.46 -41.58 34.07
C LEU A 31 4.61 -42.23 34.83
N ASP A 32 4.31 -43.35 35.47
CA ASP A 32 5.27 -44.18 36.21
C ASP A 32 5.71 -45.36 35.33
N PRO A 33 6.93 -45.33 34.76
CA PRO A 33 7.42 -46.40 33.89
C PRO A 33 7.55 -47.75 34.60
N ASP A 34 7.64 -47.79 35.93
CA ASP A 34 7.74 -49.05 36.68
C ASP A 34 6.39 -49.80 36.76
N THR A 35 5.31 -49.17 36.29
CA THR A 35 3.95 -49.75 36.29
C THR A 35 3.54 -50.34 34.94
N ILE A 36 4.44 -50.38 33.95
CA ILE A 36 4.16 -50.90 32.61
C ILE A 36 3.63 -52.33 32.70
N THR A 37 2.43 -52.54 32.17
CA THR A 37 1.79 -53.85 32.06
C THR A 37 1.33 -54.09 30.63
N GLU A 38 1.63 -55.27 30.08
CA GLU A 38 1.23 -55.66 28.73
C GLU A 38 0.08 -56.66 28.75
N PHE A 39 -0.87 -56.50 27.84
CA PHE A 39 -2.00 -57.40 27.66
C PHE A 39 -2.06 -57.89 26.21
N ASP A 40 -2.22 -59.20 26.03
CA ASP A 40 -2.50 -59.80 24.72
C ASP A 40 -3.87 -59.35 24.22
N ALA A 41 -3.85 -58.55 23.15
CA ALA A 41 -5.01 -57.94 22.53
C ALA A 41 -5.43 -58.63 21.23
N ARG A 42 -4.82 -59.77 20.85
CA ARG A 42 -5.24 -60.55 19.66
C ARG A 42 -6.72 -60.94 19.72
N LYS A 43 -7.23 -61.21 20.91
CA LYS A 43 -8.65 -61.53 21.14
C LYS A 43 -9.61 -60.37 20.84
N PHE A 44 -9.13 -59.13 20.71
CA PHE A 44 -9.95 -57.99 20.27
C PHE A 44 -10.38 -58.14 18.80
N GLY A 45 -9.60 -58.89 18.00
CA GLY A 45 -9.93 -59.17 16.61
C GLY A 45 -9.92 -57.93 15.74
N LEU A 46 -8.94 -57.04 15.96
CA LEU A 46 -8.73 -55.83 15.18
C LEU A 46 -7.99 -56.16 13.88
N GLN A 47 -8.39 -55.54 12.77
CA GLN A 47 -7.78 -55.73 11.45
C GLN A 47 -7.05 -54.47 10.98
N ASN A 48 -7.70 -53.30 11.08
CA ASN A 48 -7.12 -52.02 10.71
C ASN A 48 -7.47 -50.95 11.77
N PRO A 49 -6.85 -51.00 12.96
CA PRO A 49 -7.11 -50.07 14.05
C PRO A 49 -6.69 -48.63 13.67
N GLN A 50 -7.62 -47.67 13.72
CA GLN A 50 -7.39 -46.27 13.30
C GLN A 50 -7.63 -45.24 14.42
N GLY A 51 -7.80 -45.69 15.66
CA GLY A 51 -7.93 -44.80 16.82
C GLY A 51 -8.42 -45.55 18.06
N MET A 52 -8.23 -44.98 19.24
CA MET A 52 -8.84 -45.48 20.46
C MET A 52 -9.23 -44.34 21.40
N THR A 53 -10.26 -44.56 22.21
CA THR A 53 -10.72 -43.63 23.24
C THR A 53 -11.29 -44.39 24.43
N VAL A 54 -11.44 -43.72 25.58
CA VAL A 54 -11.98 -44.31 26.81
C VAL A 54 -13.19 -43.52 27.26
N ASP A 55 -14.24 -44.21 27.71
CA ASP A 55 -15.30 -43.58 28.49
C ASP A 55 -14.78 -43.33 29.92
N PRO A 56 -14.48 -42.07 30.30
CA PRO A 56 -13.78 -41.74 31.54
C PRO A 56 -14.63 -42.06 32.78
N LYS A 57 -15.94 -42.26 32.65
CA LYS A 57 -16.82 -42.65 33.77
C LYS A 57 -16.74 -44.14 34.05
N ASN A 58 -16.62 -44.95 33.01
CA ASN A 58 -16.73 -46.40 33.11
C ASN A 58 -15.39 -47.13 32.97
N GLY A 59 -14.38 -46.51 32.37
CA GLY A 59 -13.11 -47.15 32.00
C GLY A 59 -13.27 -48.12 30.82
N HIS A 60 -14.32 -47.95 30.01
CA HIS A 60 -14.53 -48.78 28.83
C HIS A 60 -13.68 -48.25 27.68
N LEU A 61 -12.93 -49.15 27.03
CA LEU A 61 -12.08 -48.84 25.89
C LEU A 61 -12.86 -49.05 24.59
N PHE A 62 -12.78 -48.09 23.69
CA PHE A 62 -13.33 -48.15 22.34
C PHE A 62 -12.17 -48.05 21.36
N ILE A 63 -12.09 -48.98 20.41
CA ILE A 63 -11.08 -48.97 19.34
C ILE A 63 -11.81 -48.95 18.01
N LEU A 64 -11.55 -47.94 17.20
CA LEU A 64 -12.03 -47.86 15.83
C LEU A 64 -11.24 -48.85 14.98
N ASP A 65 -11.93 -49.80 14.38
CA ASP A 65 -11.40 -50.62 13.29
C ASP A 65 -11.94 -50.04 11.99
N SER A 66 -11.09 -49.81 11.00
CA SER A 66 -11.50 -49.24 9.69
C SER A 66 -11.38 -50.25 8.55
N ALA A 67 -11.05 -51.51 8.84
CA ALA A 67 -11.16 -52.59 7.85
C ALA A 67 -12.63 -52.85 7.49
N VAL A 68 -13.49 -52.61 8.47
CA VAL A 68 -14.95 -52.56 8.40
C VAL A 68 -15.39 -51.37 9.24
N PRO A 69 -16.54 -50.73 8.97
CA PRO A 69 -17.03 -49.57 9.72
C PRO A 69 -17.56 -50.00 11.10
N GLU A 70 -16.66 -50.35 12.03
CA GLU A 70 -17.00 -50.84 13.35
C GLU A 70 -16.13 -50.26 14.46
N ILE A 71 -16.69 -50.19 15.66
CA ILE A 71 -15.97 -49.88 16.89
C ILE A 71 -15.97 -51.13 17.77
N VAL A 72 -14.77 -51.59 18.16
CA VAL A 72 -14.61 -52.66 19.13
C VAL A 72 -14.72 -52.06 20.54
N HIS A 73 -15.73 -52.50 21.28
CA HIS A 73 -15.99 -52.08 22.66
C HIS A 73 -15.45 -53.11 23.64
N ILE A 74 -14.48 -52.71 24.45
CA ILE A 74 -13.79 -53.55 25.44
C ILE A 74 -14.15 -53.07 26.85
N LYS A 75 -14.84 -53.92 27.61
CA LYS A 75 -15.16 -53.69 29.02
C LYS A 75 -14.14 -54.44 29.89
N PRO A 76 -13.25 -53.74 30.62
CA PRO A 76 -12.28 -54.41 31.48
C PRO A 76 -12.98 -55.24 32.56
N HIS A 77 -12.40 -56.39 32.93
CA HIS A 77 -12.90 -57.17 34.06
C HIS A 77 -12.59 -56.44 35.37
N PRO A 78 -13.52 -56.32 36.33
CA PRO A 78 -13.33 -55.55 37.57
C PRO A 78 -12.03 -55.88 38.34
N CYS A 79 -11.63 -57.15 38.38
CA CYS A 79 -10.42 -57.60 39.09
C CYS A 79 -9.26 -58.03 38.20
N ARG A 80 -9.49 -58.24 36.89
CA ARG A 80 -8.49 -58.84 35.97
C ARG A 80 -8.14 -57.91 34.81
N GLY A 81 -8.69 -56.69 34.81
CA GLY A 81 -8.46 -55.70 33.76
C GLY A 81 -8.70 -56.27 32.37
N PHE A 82 -7.74 -56.05 31.47
CA PHE A 82 -7.82 -56.49 30.09
C PHE A 82 -7.57 -58.00 29.89
N HIS A 83 -7.01 -58.73 30.87
CA HIS A 83 -6.82 -60.19 30.75
C HIS A 83 -8.12 -60.96 30.52
N ASN A 84 -9.23 -60.49 31.10
CA ASN A 84 -10.56 -61.13 30.97
C ASN A 84 -11.66 -60.14 30.56
N ALA A 85 -11.31 -59.15 29.73
CA ALA A 85 -12.27 -58.16 29.26
C ALA A 85 -13.40 -58.79 28.43
N LYS A 86 -14.62 -58.23 28.56
CA LYS A 86 -15.76 -58.56 27.71
C LYS A 86 -15.71 -57.69 26.45
N ILE A 87 -15.82 -58.31 25.29
CA ILE A 87 -15.68 -57.66 23.98
C ILE A 87 -17.03 -57.70 23.27
N SER A 88 -17.44 -56.56 22.70
CA SER A 88 -18.60 -56.43 21.81
C SER A 88 -18.23 -55.52 20.64
N ARG A 89 -19.02 -55.58 19.56
CA ARG A 89 -18.81 -54.76 18.35
C ARG A 89 -19.99 -53.82 18.16
N ILE A 90 -19.70 -52.61 17.75
CA ILE A 90 -20.66 -51.57 17.42
C ILE A 90 -20.51 -51.33 15.92
N HIS A 91 -21.54 -51.65 15.13
CA HIS A 91 -21.54 -51.40 13.69
C HIS A 91 -21.95 -49.94 13.44
N LEU A 92 -21.19 -49.23 12.62
CA LEU A 92 -21.49 -47.85 12.26
C LEU A 92 -22.45 -47.84 11.07
N GLU A 93 -23.73 -47.56 11.36
CA GLU A 93 -24.79 -47.56 10.37
C GLU A 93 -24.51 -46.53 9.26
N GLN A 94 -24.89 -46.86 8.02
CA GLN A 94 -24.83 -45.95 6.85
C GLN A 94 -23.41 -45.55 6.39
N ILE A 95 -22.36 -46.16 6.95
CA ILE A 95 -20.99 -46.02 6.45
C ILE A 95 -20.66 -47.28 5.61
N GLU A 96 -20.59 -47.15 4.27
CA GLU A 96 -20.35 -48.31 3.39
C GLU A 96 -18.86 -48.57 3.10
N LYS A 97 -18.03 -47.52 3.08
CA LYS A 97 -16.57 -47.58 2.92
C LYS A 97 -15.93 -46.61 3.93
N SER A 98 -15.05 -47.11 4.80
CA SER A 98 -14.51 -46.30 5.88
C SER A 98 -13.05 -45.92 5.67
N ASP A 99 -12.80 -44.68 5.27
CA ASP A 99 -11.55 -43.97 5.55
C ASP A 99 -11.63 -43.23 6.89
N LEU A 100 -12.31 -43.86 7.87
CA LEU A 100 -12.43 -43.35 9.21
C LEU A 100 -11.05 -43.28 9.88
N ARG A 101 -10.77 -42.18 10.55
CA ARG A 101 -9.53 -41.90 11.27
C ARG A 101 -9.86 -41.21 12.57
N GLY A 102 -9.18 -41.63 13.64
CA GLY A 102 -9.39 -41.12 14.97
C GLY A 102 -10.76 -41.50 15.54
N ILE A 103 -10.82 -41.56 16.86
CA ILE A 103 -12.08 -41.72 17.59
C ILE A 103 -11.97 -40.94 18.90
N ALA A 104 -12.98 -40.16 19.23
CA ALA A 104 -13.07 -39.44 20.50
C ALA A 104 -14.40 -39.72 21.19
N PHE A 105 -14.37 -39.82 22.51
CA PHE A 105 -15.56 -39.94 23.34
C PHE A 105 -15.86 -38.57 23.96
N ASN A 106 -17.06 -38.05 23.73
CA ASN A 106 -17.51 -36.80 24.36
C ASN A 106 -18.21 -37.13 25.68
N ARG A 107 -17.67 -36.64 26.80
CA ARG A 107 -18.22 -36.91 28.14
C ARG A 107 -19.57 -36.23 28.41
N GLU A 108 -19.85 -35.12 27.72
CA GLU A 108 -21.02 -34.27 27.96
C GLU A 108 -22.30 -34.92 27.43
N ASN A 109 -22.26 -35.48 26.22
CA ASN A 109 -23.39 -36.17 25.61
C ASN A 109 -23.26 -37.71 25.63
N GLY A 110 -22.08 -38.25 25.89
CA GLY A 110 -21.80 -39.68 25.93
C GLY A 110 -21.67 -40.35 24.56
N HIS A 111 -21.51 -39.58 23.49
CA HIS A 111 -21.40 -40.01 22.09
C HIS A 111 -19.94 -40.24 21.67
N LEU A 112 -19.77 -40.89 20.50
CA LEU A 112 -18.48 -41.19 19.88
C LEU A 112 -18.34 -40.40 18.58
N TYR A 113 -17.17 -39.85 18.33
CA TYR A 113 -16.88 -39.05 17.14
C TYR A 113 -15.78 -39.71 16.33
N SER A 114 -15.89 -39.72 15.01
CA SER A 114 -14.85 -40.20 14.10
C SER A 114 -14.89 -39.47 12.77
N LEU A 115 -13.73 -39.23 12.17
CA LEU A 115 -13.60 -38.42 10.98
C LEU A 115 -13.39 -39.29 9.75
N ASN A 116 -14.13 -39.03 8.68
CA ASN A 116 -13.90 -39.61 7.37
C ASN A 116 -13.10 -38.65 6.52
N PHE A 117 -11.84 -39.04 6.29
CA PHE A 117 -10.88 -38.17 5.63
C PHE A 117 -11.27 -37.87 4.17
N ARG A 118 -11.80 -38.86 3.44
CA ARG A 118 -12.17 -38.66 2.03
C ARG A 118 -13.43 -37.83 1.87
N GLU A 119 -14.36 -37.97 2.80
CA GLU A 119 -15.61 -37.19 2.78
C GLU A 119 -15.46 -35.82 3.42
N GLN A 120 -14.31 -35.51 4.05
CA GLN A 120 -14.09 -34.28 4.81
C GLN A 120 -15.23 -34.03 5.80
N ALA A 121 -15.61 -35.10 6.53
CA ALA A 121 -16.76 -35.12 7.42
C ALA A 121 -16.40 -35.71 8.79
N LEU A 122 -16.84 -35.06 9.86
CA LEU A 122 -16.80 -35.58 11.22
C LEU A 122 -18.18 -36.12 11.58
N TYR A 123 -18.28 -37.42 11.87
CA TYR A 123 -19.53 -38.03 12.29
C TYR A 123 -19.63 -38.10 13.81
N GLU A 124 -20.83 -37.83 14.31
CA GLU A 124 -21.23 -38.12 15.67
C GLU A 124 -22.09 -39.38 15.70
N PHE A 125 -21.73 -40.34 16.55
CA PHE A 125 -22.41 -41.61 16.71
C PHE A 125 -22.93 -41.80 18.13
N THR A 126 -24.13 -42.39 18.26
CA THR A 126 -24.56 -42.97 19.54
C THR A 126 -23.66 -44.16 19.89
N ARG A 127 -23.77 -44.67 21.13
CA ARG A 127 -23.03 -45.86 21.58
C ARG A 127 -23.45 -47.16 20.88
N GLU A 128 -24.55 -47.12 20.15
CA GLU A 128 -25.06 -48.22 19.33
C GLU A 128 -24.62 -48.11 17.86
N GLY A 129 -23.90 -47.04 17.48
CA GLY A 129 -23.35 -46.86 16.14
C GLY A 129 -24.27 -46.15 15.16
N LYS A 130 -25.32 -45.49 15.65
CA LYS A 130 -26.22 -44.67 14.83
C LYS A 130 -25.66 -43.26 14.65
N ILE A 131 -25.70 -42.74 13.43
CA ILE A 131 -25.35 -41.34 13.16
C ILE A 131 -26.38 -40.43 13.84
N VAL A 132 -25.89 -39.51 14.68
CA VAL A 132 -26.67 -38.43 15.28
C VAL A 132 -26.64 -37.21 14.38
N THR A 133 -25.44 -36.83 13.94
CA THR A 133 -25.22 -35.69 13.06
C THR A 133 -23.89 -35.85 12.31
N THR A 134 -23.71 -35.07 11.25
CA THR A 134 -22.49 -35.02 10.44
C THR A 134 -22.06 -33.56 10.33
N TYR A 135 -20.82 -33.27 10.72
CA TYR A 135 -20.23 -31.95 10.64
C TYR A 135 -19.30 -31.88 9.43
N PRO A 136 -19.51 -30.94 8.48
CA PRO A 136 -18.51 -30.68 7.45
C PRO A 136 -17.25 -30.13 8.10
N VAL A 137 -16.08 -30.61 7.67
CA VAL A 137 -14.78 -30.14 8.18
C VAL A 137 -13.84 -29.70 7.06
N SER A 138 -14.39 -29.49 5.86
CA SER A 138 -13.63 -29.04 4.69
C SER A 138 -12.97 -27.68 4.89
N GLU A 139 -13.57 -26.79 5.70
CA GLU A 139 -13.03 -25.46 6.00
C GLU A 139 -11.72 -25.48 6.80
N PHE A 140 -11.44 -26.57 7.52
CA PHE A 140 -10.21 -26.73 8.33
C PHE A 140 -9.04 -27.30 7.52
N GLU A 141 -9.25 -27.56 6.23
CA GLU A 141 -8.26 -28.07 5.28
C GLU A 141 -7.47 -29.26 5.83
N LEU A 142 -8.19 -30.27 6.33
CA LEU A 142 -7.60 -31.46 6.91
C LEU A 142 -7.05 -32.36 5.79
N ARG A 143 -5.73 -32.54 5.76
CA ARG A 143 -5.02 -33.28 4.69
C ARG A 143 -4.65 -34.70 5.08
N ASN A 144 -4.35 -34.96 6.34
CA ASN A 144 -3.99 -36.29 6.83
C ASN A 144 -4.29 -36.45 8.33
N PRO A 145 -5.56 -36.32 8.75
CA PRO A 145 -5.99 -36.44 10.14
C PRO A 145 -5.72 -37.84 10.68
N ARG A 146 -5.25 -37.92 11.94
CA ARG A 146 -4.81 -39.18 12.58
C ARG A 146 -5.57 -39.52 13.85
N SER A 147 -5.60 -38.60 14.80
CA SER A 147 -6.15 -38.83 16.13
C SER A 147 -6.96 -37.62 16.56
N MET A 148 -7.86 -37.84 17.50
CA MET A 148 -8.70 -36.79 18.05
C MET A 148 -9.02 -37.05 19.52
N VAL A 149 -9.25 -35.98 20.29
CA VAL A 149 -9.58 -36.05 21.71
C VAL A 149 -10.41 -34.85 22.14
N PHE A 150 -11.39 -35.05 23.02
CA PHE A 150 -12.03 -33.94 23.72
C PHE A 150 -11.17 -33.52 24.90
N ALA A 151 -10.83 -32.24 25.01
CA ALA A 151 -10.06 -31.66 26.11
C ALA A 151 -10.61 -30.25 26.42
N PRO A 152 -10.24 -29.64 27.58
CA PRO A 152 -10.58 -28.25 27.85
C PRO A 152 -10.18 -27.32 26.71
N SER A 153 -10.91 -26.22 26.52
CA SER A 153 -10.58 -25.19 25.52
C SER A 153 -9.14 -24.70 25.70
N GLY A 154 -8.47 -24.44 24.58
CA GLY A 154 -7.11 -23.90 24.55
C GLY A 154 -7.12 -22.39 24.71
N ASP A 155 -8.28 -21.79 24.41
CA ASP A 155 -8.57 -20.39 24.66
C ASP A 155 -8.59 -20.09 26.17
N GLN A 156 -7.81 -19.09 26.59
CA GLN A 156 -7.58 -18.79 27.99
C GLN A 156 -8.73 -17.99 28.63
N THR A 157 -9.60 -17.36 27.85
CA THR A 157 -10.78 -16.64 28.38
C THR A 157 -12.02 -17.51 28.47
N ASP A 158 -12.02 -18.64 27.76
CA ASP A 158 -13.07 -19.62 27.88
C ASP A 158 -13.19 -20.17 29.31
N ASP A 159 -14.41 -20.54 29.71
CA ASP A 159 -14.61 -21.24 30.97
C ASP A 159 -13.75 -22.52 30.98
N PRO A 160 -12.91 -22.76 32.02
CA PRO A 160 -12.02 -23.92 32.06
C PRO A 160 -12.73 -25.28 31.98
N SER A 161 -14.05 -25.32 32.16
CA SER A 161 -14.88 -26.51 31.99
C SER A 161 -15.37 -26.72 30.55
N LYS A 162 -15.28 -25.71 29.67
CA LYS A 162 -15.62 -25.81 28.25
C LYS A 162 -14.65 -26.78 27.58
N THR A 163 -15.19 -27.70 26.78
CA THR A 163 -14.39 -28.71 26.08
C THR A 163 -14.50 -28.57 24.57
N CYS A 164 -13.36 -28.62 23.89
CA CYS A 164 -13.24 -28.63 22.43
C CYS A 164 -12.72 -29.98 21.94
N LEU A 165 -12.94 -30.26 20.65
CA LEU A 165 -12.36 -31.43 19.99
C LEU A 165 -11.04 -31.05 19.34
N TYR A 166 -9.95 -31.65 19.80
CA TYR A 166 -8.64 -31.52 19.19
C TYR A 166 -8.43 -32.60 18.14
N ILE A 167 -7.89 -32.24 16.98
CA ILE A 167 -7.56 -33.15 15.88
C ILE A 167 -6.09 -32.95 15.51
N VAL A 168 -5.33 -34.05 15.45
CA VAL A 168 -3.96 -34.04 14.92
C VAL A 168 -3.98 -34.37 13.44
N ASP A 169 -3.42 -33.49 12.63
CA ASP A 169 -3.23 -33.67 11.19
C ASP A 169 -1.73 -33.72 10.85
N ARG A 170 -1.32 -34.78 10.16
CA ARG A 170 0.09 -34.96 9.77
C ARG A 170 0.52 -34.04 8.62
N ASN A 171 -0.42 -33.44 7.88
CA ASN A 171 -0.16 -32.47 6.81
C ASN A 171 0.86 -32.96 5.75
N HIS A 172 0.95 -34.28 5.49
CA HIS A 172 1.89 -34.88 4.55
C HIS A 172 1.15 -35.70 3.49
N ASP A 173 1.35 -35.34 2.23
CA ASP A 173 0.83 -36.06 1.05
C ASP A 173 1.58 -37.38 0.91
N THR A 174 0.87 -38.50 0.84
CA THR A 174 1.49 -39.78 0.53
C THR A 174 2.03 -39.76 -0.91
N LYS A 175 3.15 -40.45 -1.17
CA LYS A 175 3.81 -40.54 -2.50
C LYS A 175 2.92 -41.01 -3.67
N GLU A 176 1.68 -41.40 -3.42
CA GLU A 176 0.70 -41.81 -4.44
C GLU A 176 0.08 -40.62 -5.20
N ASP A 177 0.02 -39.41 -4.61
CA ASP A 177 -0.59 -38.22 -5.24
C ASP A 177 0.41 -37.37 -6.04
N GLN A 178 1.71 -37.59 -5.89
CA GLN A 178 2.79 -36.86 -6.59
C GLN A 178 2.86 -37.12 -8.11
N LYS A 179 2.00 -37.98 -8.68
CA LYS A 179 2.01 -38.23 -10.13
C LYS A 179 1.23 -37.21 -10.95
N THR A 180 0.52 -36.26 -10.32
CA THR A 180 -0.37 -35.33 -11.04
C THR A 180 0.15 -33.90 -11.10
N GLU A 181 1.19 -33.53 -10.33
CA GLU A 181 1.82 -32.21 -10.40
C GLU A 181 3.26 -32.35 -10.94
N LEU A 182 3.34 -32.57 -12.24
CA LEU A 182 4.58 -32.45 -13.01
C LEU A 182 4.50 -31.12 -13.78
N PHE A 183 5.56 -30.31 -13.63
CA PHE A 183 5.84 -29.01 -14.30
C PHE A 183 5.09 -27.83 -13.64
N GLU A 184 5.69 -26.73 -13.17
CA GLU A 184 6.93 -25.99 -13.48
C GLU A 184 7.40 -25.35 -12.15
N ASP A 185 8.67 -25.35 -11.75
CA ASP A 185 9.48 -24.14 -11.96
C ASP A 185 10.98 -24.35 -11.72
N MET A 186 11.76 -23.66 -12.55
CA MET A 186 13.21 -23.77 -12.63
C MET A 186 13.95 -23.03 -11.52
N GLN A 187 14.97 -23.71 -11.00
CA GLN A 187 16.09 -23.14 -10.25
C GLN A 187 16.70 -21.89 -10.93
N LYS A 188 16.91 -20.79 -10.17
CA LYS A 188 18.24 -20.16 -9.92
C LYS A 188 18.18 -18.73 -9.30
N TYR A 189 19.15 -18.47 -8.41
CA TYR A 189 19.59 -17.18 -7.81
C TYR A 189 18.65 -16.67 -6.68
N THR A 190 19.04 -16.39 -5.43
CA THR A 190 20.32 -16.10 -4.74
C THR A 190 20.26 -16.58 -3.27
N GLY A 191 21.40 -16.83 -2.63
CA GLY A 191 21.46 -17.54 -1.36
C GLY A 191 21.21 -16.71 -0.10
N LYS A 192 20.17 -17.09 0.66
CA LYS A 192 20.12 -17.46 2.08
C LYS A 192 18.73 -18.10 2.31
N GLY A 193 18.64 -19.13 3.15
CA GLY A 193 17.37 -19.84 3.42
C GLY A 193 17.08 -21.04 2.50
N LYS A 194 17.85 -22.13 2.62
CA LYS A 194 17.37 -23.45 2.18
C LYS A 194 16.49 -24.03 3.30
N GLU A 195 15.20 -23.74 3.28
CA GLU A 195 14.22 -24.67 3.85
C GLU A 195 13.32 -25.15 2.71
N GLY A 196 13.58 -26.35 2.21
CA GLY A 196 12.62 -27.01 1.34
C GLY A 196 11.37 -27.24 2.18
N ARG A 197 10.26 -26.55 1.86
CA ARG A 197 8.93 -26.62 2.52
C ARG A 197 8.74 -27.93 3.29
N GLN A 198 9.18 -27.97 4.54
CA GLN A 198 8.83 -29.05 5.46
C GLN A 198 7.41 -28.74 5.87
N ARG A 199 6.44 -29.46 5.30
CA ARG A 199 5.05 -29.35 5.77
C ARG A 199 4.98 -30.00 7.14
N TYR A 200 4.91 -29.18 8.19
CA TYR A 200 4.78 -29.61 9.57
C TYR A 200 3.36 -30.12 9.84
N GLY A 201 3.23 -31.12 10.74
CA GLY A 201 1.91 -31.54 11.23
C GLY A 201 1.26 -30.43 12.06
N LYS A 202 -0.07 -30.32 12.01
CA LYS A 202 -0.86 -29.33 12.75
C LYS A 202 -1.79 -29.98 13.78
N ILE A 203 -2.12 -29.24 14.83
CA ILE A 203 -3.20 -29.56 15.77
C ILE A 203 -4.29 -28.53 15.55
N ILE A 204 -5.53 -28.99 15.39
CA ILE A 204 -6.70 -28.12 15.22
C ILE A 204 -7.61 -28.31 16.40
N GLU A 205 -8.09 -27.20 16.95
CA GLU A 205 -9.12 -27.15 17.99
C GLU A 205 -10.48 -26.80 17.38
N LEU A 206 -11.50 -27.61 17.66
CA LEU A 206 -12.86 -27.43 17.15
C LEU A 206 -13.86 -27.24 18.29
N SER A 207 -14.58 -26.13 18.24
CA SER A 207 -15.80 -25.90 19.03
C SER A 207 -17.03 -26.36 18.24
N PHE A 208 -18.00 -26.96 18.93
CA PHE A 208 -19.32 -27.27 18.36
C PHE A 208 -20.34 -26.13 18.51
N THR A 209 -19.93 -25.06 19.17
CA THR A 209 -20.70 -23.82 19.29
C THR A 209 -20.14 -22.83 18.27
N GLN A 210 -20.98 -22.40 17.32
CA GLN A 210 -20.61 -21.37 16.37
C GLN A 210 -20.44 -20.02 17.09
N PRO A 211 -19.43 -19.21 16.74
CA PRO A 211 -19.30 -17.84 17.24
C PRO A 211 -20.55 -17.01 16.93
N ALA A 212 -20.84 -16.02 17.77
CA ALA A 212 -21.92 -15.09 17.51
C ALA A 212 -21.58 -14.22 16.30
N LEU A 213 -22.26 -14.43 15.17
CA LEU A 213 -22.16 -13.53 14.02
C LEU A 213 -22.97 -12.26 14.31
N ILE A 214 -22.27 -11.19 14.68
CA ILE A 214 -22.88 -9.89 14.89
C ILE A 214 -22.81 -9.13 13.58
N ALA A 215 -23.96 -8.91 12.94
CA ALA A 215 -24.00 -8.18 11.66
C ALA A 215 -23.63 -6.70 11.87
N ALA A 216 -22.86 -6.15 10.94
CA ALA A 216 -22.69 -4.72 10.82
C ALA A 216 -24.03 -4.04 10.55
N THR A 217 -24.29 -2.95 11.28
CA THR A 217 -25.55 -2.19 11.16
C THR A 217 -25.31 -0.75 10.72
N ASN A 218 -24.09 -0.25 10.88
CA ASN A 218 -23.70 1.07 10.41
C ASN A 218 -22.89 0.95 9.13
N THR A 219 -23.39 1.52 8.04
CA THR A 219 -22.65 1.60 6.78
C THR A 219 -21.55 2.65 6.87
N THR A 220 -20.41 2.38 6.22
CA THR A 220 -19.31 3.34 6.06
C THR A 220 -19.24 3.84 4.62
N SER A 221 -18.37 4.81 4.34
CA SER A 221 -18.08 5.25 2.97
C SER A 221 -16.57 5.16 2.70
N LEU A 222 -16.19 4.53 1.59
CA LEU A 222 -14.81 4.53 1.12
C LEU A 222 -14.49 5.91 0.53
N ILE A 223 -13.49 6.59 1.09
CA ILE A 223 -13.04 7.91 0.65
C ILE A 223 -11.91 7.77 -0.37
N ARG A 224 -10.94 6.90 -0.10
CA ARG A 224 -9.78 6.69 -0.97
C ARG A 224 -9.20 5.29 -0.82
N THR A 225 -8.64 4.78 -1.92
CA THR A 225 -7.69 3.67 -1.95
C THR A 225 -6.32 4.19 -2.36
N ILE A 226 -5.29 3.82 -1.59
CA ILE A 226 -3.89 4.17 -1.81
C ILE A 226 -3.14 2.87 -2.12
N ASP A 227 -2.53 2.77 -3.29
CA ASP A 227 -1.73 1.61 -3.67
C ASP A 227 -0.30 1.75 -3.13
N THR A 228 -0.01 1.17 -1.96
CA THR A 228 1.34 1.20 -1.36
C THR A 228 2.34 0.40 -2.19
N SER A 229 1.84 -0.56 -2.97
CA SER A 229 2.58 -1.26 -4.03
C SER A 229 3.20 -0.37 -5.11
N LYS A 230 2.71 0.87 -5.29
CA LYS A 230 3.26 1.85 -6.24
C LYS A 230 4.34 2.77 -5.65
N PHE A 231 4.64 2.61 -4.36
CA PHE A 231 5.74 3.33 -3.73
C PHE A 231 7.08 2.94 -4.34
N SER A 232 8.10 3.79 -4.12
CA SER A 232 9.47 3.53 -4.56
C SER A 232 10.42 3.82 -3.41
N PRO A 233 10.90 2.80 -2.68
CA PRO A 233 10.61 1.36 -2.85
C PRO A 233 9.15 1.00 -2.51
N PRO A 234 8.61 -0.12 -3.04
CA PRO A 234 7.22 -0.53 -2.78
C PRO A 234 7.03 -1.07 -1.36
N SER A 235 5.82 -0.91 -0.83
CA SER A 235 5.32 -1.62 0.36
C SER A 235 4.26 -2.62 -0.09
N PRO A 236 4.65 -3.89 -0.33
CA PRO A 236 3.78 -4.91 -0.88
C PRO A 236 2.79 -5.47 0.14
N ASP A 237 3.13 -5.53 1.44
CA ASP A 237 2.34 -6.16 2.49
C ASP A 237 2.23 -5.28 3.76
N PRO A 238 1.56 -4.12 3.64
CA PRO A 238 1.37 -3.23 4.79
C PRO A 238 0.55 -3.93 5.88
N SER A 239 1.16 -4.08 7.05
CA SER A 239 0.64 -4.80 8.22
C SER A 239 0.17 -3.83 9.33
N GLY A 240 0.93 -2.76 9.58
CA GLY A 240 0.61 -1.73 10.56
C GLY A 240 0.46 -0.33 9.95
N ILE A 241 -0.29 0.55 10.59
CA ILE A 241 -0.38 1.96 10.20
C ILE A 241 -0.72 2.83 11.42
N ILE A 242 -0.13 4.01 11.53
CA ILE A 242 -0.46 5.02 12.54
C ILE A 242 -0.48 6.44 11.96
N TYR A 243 -1.31 7.32 12.53
CA TYR A 243 -1.27 8.75 12.30
C TYR A 243 -0.24 9.47 13.21
N LEU A 244 0.65 10.25 12.60
CA LEU A 244 1.66 11.07 13.27
C LEU A 244 1.16 12.53 13.40
N PRO A 245 0.63 12.95 14.56
CA PRO A 245 0.02 14.28 14.72
C PRO A 245 0.99 15.46 14.58
N PHE A 246 2.28 15.25 14.87
CA PHE A 246 3.29 16.31 14.82
C PHE A 246 3.74 16.66 13.39
N SER A 247 3.60 15.73 12.45
CA SER A 247 3.96 15.92 11.04
C SER A 247 2.76 15.91 10.09
N ASN A 248 1.56 15.58 10.59
CA ASN A 248 0.32 15.40 9.83
C ASN A 248 0.48 14.38 8.69
N ARG A 249 1.01 13.21 9.04
CA ARG A 249 1.37 12.12 8.12
C ARG A 249 0.93 10.77 8.68
N LEU A 250 0.98 9.75 7.84
CA LEU A 250 0.78 8.36 8.24
C LEU A 250 2.12 7.62 8.15
N LEU A 251 2.38 6.74 9.11
CA LEU A 251 3.52 5.83 9.10
C LEU A 251 2.98 4.41 8.99
N ILE A 252 3.44 3.67 8.00
CA ILE A 252 3.04 2.30 7.70
C ILE A 252 4.20 1.36 8.04
N SER A 253 3.91 0.23 8.68
CA SER A 253 4.85 -0.89 8.76
C SER A 253 4.47 -1.98 7.77
N ASP A 254 5.49 -2.67 7.25
CA ASP A 254 5.34 -3.76 6.29
C ASP A 254 6.09 -4.99 6.81
N GLY A 255 5.33 -6.04 7.13
CA GLY A 255 5.82 -7.22 7.82
C GLY A 255 6.58 -8.21 6.95
N GLU A 256 6.34 -8.21 5.62
CA GLU A 256 6.88 -9.24 4.71
C GLU A 256 7.75 -8.65 3.59
N VAL A 257 8.12 -7.37 3.69
CA VAL A 257 8.87 -6.67 2.63
C VAL A 257 10.27 -7.25 2.39
N ASP A 258 10.90 -7.91 3.36
CA ASP A 258 12.21 -8.54 3.16
C ASP A 258 12.13 -9.87 2.39
N GLU A 259 10.92 -10.38 2.17
CA GLU A 259 10.65 -11.58 1.37
C GLU A 259 10.54 -11.28 -0.13
N VAL A 260 10.39 -10.00 -0.52
CA VAL A 260 10.29 -9.61 -1.92
C VAL A 260 11.65 -9.27 -2.54
N ARG A 261 11.79 -9.58 -3.83
CA ARG A 261 13.04 -9.33 -4.59
C ARG A 261 13.42 -7.84 -4.70
N ALA A 262 12.47 -6.93 -4.52
CA ALA A 262 12.64 -5.49 -4.62
C ALA A 262 12.96 -4.83 -3.26
N PHE A 263 13.22 -5.61 -2.21
CA PHE A 263 13.57 -5.12 -0.89
C PHE A 263 14.77 -4.17 -0.93
N ALA A 264 14.62 -3.03 -0.27
CA ALA A 264 15.59 -1.93 -0.27
C ALA A 264 16.08 -1.60 1.15
N ASP A 265 16.12 -2.60 2.04
CA ASP A 265 16.48 -2.47 3.46
C ASP A 265 15.56 -1.52 4.26
N VAL A 266 14.30 -1.37 3.83
CA VAL A 266 13.27 -0.54 4.47
C VAL A 266 11.98 -1.33 4.66
N ASN A 267 11.32 -1.12 5.78
CA ASN A 267 10.05 -1.75 6.15
C ASN A 267 9.10 -0.82 6.92
N LEU A 268 9.41 0.47 6.92
CA LEU A 268 8.55 1.54 7.40
C LEU A 268 8.42 2.63 6.33
N PHE A 269 7.20 3.09 6.08
CA PHE A 269 6.89 4.00 4.99
C PHE A 269 6.07 5.19 5.51
N GLU A 270 6.62 6.39 5.41
CA GLU A 270 5.94 7.61 5.82
C GLU A 270 5.26 8.25 4.61
N MET A 271 3.96 8.49 4.69
CA MET A 271 3.17 9.08 3.61
C MET A 271 2.34 10.28 4.06
N SER A 272 2.03 11.16 3.11
CA SER A 272 0.99 12.17 3.29
C SER A 272 -0.40 11.52 3.42
N LEU A 273 -1.36 12.20 4.03
CA LEU A 273 -2.77 11.78 4.04
C LEU A 273 -3.34 11.59 2.61
N ALA A 274 -2.74 12.26 1.63
CA ALA A 274 -3.09 12.12 0.21
C ALA A 274 -2.57 10.83 -0.44
N GLY A 275 -1.74 10.03 0.25
CA GLY A 275 -1.18 8.78 -0.25
C GLY A 275 0.14 8.91 -1.01
N ASN A 276 0.80 10.07 -0.97
CA ASN A 276 2.15 10.21 -1.53
C ASN A 276 3.19 9.76 -0.50
N LEU A 277 4.08 8.84 -0.89
CA LEU A 277 5.28 8.49 -0.11
C LEU A 277 6.17 9.73 0.07
N LEU A 278 6.62 9.97 1.30
CA LEU A 278 7.44 11.12 1.69
C LEU A 278 8.81 10.69 2.21
N ASP A 279 8.87 9.61 2.97
CA ASP A 279 10.11 9.11 3.56
C ASP A 279 10.02 7.60 3.84
N THR A 280 11.16 6.98 4.14
CA THR A 280 11.26 5.56 4.52
C THR A 280 12.18 5.38 5.71
N LEU A 281 11.79 4.50 6.63
CA LEU A 281 12.55 4.09 7.80
C LEU A 281 12.75 2.57 7.78
N SER A 282 13.49 2.05 8.75
CA SER A 282 13.85 0.64 8.80
C SER A 282 13.97 0.15 10.24
N THR A 283 13.21 -0.88 10.60
CA THR A 283 13.34 -1.61 11.87
C THR A 283 14.25 -2.83 11.74
N ILE A 284 14.79 -3.13 10.56
CA ILE A 284 15.52 -4.37 10.22
C ILE A 284 16.70 -4.68 11.17
N SER A 285 17.22 -3.67 11.88
CA SER A 285 18.25 -3.88 12.91
C SER A 285 17.74 -4.60 14.17
N PHE A 286 16.43 -4.60 14.42
CA PHE A 286 15.80 -5.20 15.59
C PHE A 286 14.50 -5.99 15.32
N SER A 287 13.83 -5.78 14.18
CA SER A 287 12.61 -6.48 13.77
C SER A 287 12.55 -6.54 12.24
N ASN A 288 12.46 -7.73 11.66
CA ASN A 288 12.18 -7.94 10.24
C ASN A 288 10.68 -8.08 9.95
N GLU A 289 9.86 -8.39 10.96
CA GLU A 289 8.43 -8.63 10.84
C GLU A 289 7.62 -7.64 11.71
N PRO A 290 7.61 -6.33 11.39
CA PRO A 290 6.84 -5.35 12.16
C PRO A 290 5.34 -5.47 11.85
N ALA A 291 4.66 -6.38 12.55
CA ALA A 291 3.24 -6.71 12.39
C ALA A 291 2.29 -5.54 12.73
N GLY A 292 2.63 -4.73 13.72
CA GLY A 292 1.83 -3.59 14.15
C GLY A 292 2.68 -2.41 14.62
N ILE A 293 2.13 -1.20 14.54
CA ILE A 293 2.82 0.02 14.98
C ILE A 293 1.87 0.99 15.66
N THR A 294 2.30 1.58 16.78
CA THR A 294 1.62 2.71 17.42
C THR A 294 2.62 3.70 18.03
N MET A 295 2.12 4.74 18.69
CA MET A 295 2.97 5.80 19.24
C MET A 295 2.32 6.45 20.46
N ASN A 296 3.16 6.77 21.45
CA ASN A 296 2.81 7.77 22.45
C ASN A 296 3.05 9.19 21.90
N PRO A 297 2.00 10.01 21.65
CA PRO A 297 2.16 11.32 21.05
C PRO A 297 2.81 12.37 21.96
N ASP A 298 2.87 12.13 23.27
CA ASP A 298 3.43 13.08 24.23
C ASP A 298 4.97 13.10 24.21
N ASN A 299 5.60 11.95 23.94
CA ASN A 299 7.06 11.80 23.90
C ASN A 299 7.58 11.22 22.56
N ARG A 300 6.68 10.86 21.64
CA ARG A 300 6.98 10.29 20.32
C ARG A 300 7.64 8.90 20.35
N HIS A 301 7.55 8.16 21.46
CA HIS A 301 8.02 6.78 21.46
C HIS A 301 7.13 5.94 20.54
N LEU A 302 7.75 5.25 19.58
CA LEU A 302 7.06 4.27 18.74
C LEU A 302 7.03 2.93 19.45
N PHE A 303 5.91 2.23 19.35
CA PHE A 303 5.78 0.85 19.79
C PHE A 303 5.53 -0.02 18.56
N ILE A 304 6.35 -1.04 18.36
CA ILE A 304 6.27 -1.96 17.22
C ILE A 304 6.03 -3.36 17.75
N ALA A 305 4.97 -4.01 17.30
CA ALA A 305 4.71 -5.43 17.55
C ALA A 305 5.48 -6.28 16.54
N ASP A 306 6.09 -7.36 17.01
CA ASP A 306 6.76 -8.38 16.22
C ASP A 306 6.22 -9.75 16.67
N ASP A 307 5.48 -10.39 15.77
CA ASP A 307 4.77 -11.65 15.98
C ASP A 307 5.70 -12.87 15.91
N ALA A 308 6.78 -12.81 15.13
CA ALA A 308 7.81 -13.84 15.08
C ALA A 308 8.67 -13.92 16.35
N ASP A 309 9.14 -12.79 16.86
CA ASP A 309 9.91 -12.72 18.11
C ASP A 309 8.99 -12.71 19.35
N HIS A 310 7.70 -12.43 19.15
CA HIS A 310 6.66 -12.30 20.18
C HIS A 310 7.00 -11.21 21.20
N LYS A 311 7.26 -10.02 20.67
CA LYS A 311 7.74 -8.86 21.43
C LYS A 311 7.02 -7.60 21.01
N ILE A 312 6.99 -6.65 21.95
CA ILE A 312 6.79 -5.25 21.61
C ILE A 312 8.12 -4.53 21.80
N PHE A 313 8.59 -3.87 20.74
CA PHE A 313 9.72 -2.96 20.77
C PHE A 313 9.24 -1.54 21.05
N GLU A 314 9.97 -0.80 21.88
CA GLU A 314 9.77 0.62 22.13
C GLU A 314 11.00 1.39 21.62
N LEU A 315 10.77 2.32 20.70
CA LEU A 315 11.80 3.16 20.09
C LEU A 315 11.60 4.61 20.54
N ASP A 316 12.50 5.07 21.40
CA ASP A 316 12.66 6.47 21.78
C ASP A 316 13.54 7.17 20.71
N PRO A 317 13.04 8.20 20.01
CA PRO A 317 13.81 8.93 18.99
C PRO A 317 14.92 9.83 19.56
N GLY A 318 15.09 9.85 20.88
CA GLY A 318 16.14 10.61 21.52
C GLY A 318 15.96 12.14 21.42
N PRO A 319 16.99 12.90 21.84
CA PRO A 319 16.93 14.36 21.89
C PRO A 319 16.72 15.09 20.56
N ASP A 320 17.06 14.48 19.42
CA ASP A 320 16.87 15.09 18.11
C ASP A 320 15.45 14.90 17.52
N GLU A 321 14.64 14.06 18.19
CA GLU A 321 13.27 13.71 17.87
C GLU A 321 13.09 13.09 16.46
N LYS A 322 14.13 12.44 15.92
CA LYS A 322 14.10 11.75 14.62
C LYS A 322 14.44 10.28 14.78
N TYR A 323 13.58 9.44 14.21
CA TYR A 323 13.82 8.00 14.14
C TYR A 323 14.96 7.64 13.18
N ASN A 324 15.55 6.47 13.41
CA ASN A 324 16.68 5.90 12.70
C ASN A 324 17.95 6.74 12.79
N THR A 325 18.16 7.40 13.94
CA THR A 325 19.37 8.16 14.23
C THR A 325 20.22 7.49 15.29
N SER A 326 21.41 8.03 15.55
CA SER A 326 22.39 7.40 16.45
C SER A 326 22.06 7.56 17.93
N ASP A 327 21.17 8.50 18.28
CA ASP A 327 20.71 8.76 19.63
C ASP A 327 19.41 8.05 20.00
N ASP A 328 18.81 7.32 19.06
CA ASP A 328 17.68 6.44 19.31
C ASP A 328 17.99 5.42 20.42
N ILE A 329 17.02 5.21 21.31
CA ILE A 329 17.10 4.19 22.37
C ILE A 329 16.02 3.15 22.12
N LEU A 330 16.43 1.89 22.03
CA LEU A 330 15.55 0.74 21.83
C LEU A 330 15.41 -0.06 23.12
N THR A 331 14.18 -0.27 23.55
CA THR A 331 13.76 -1.21 24.62
C THR A 331 12.74 -2.20 24.06
N SER A 332 12.42 -3.25 24.82
CA SER A 332 11.43 -4.25 24.41
C SER A 332 10.95 -5.08 25.59
N PHE A 333 9.77 -5.68 25.48
CA PHE A 333 9.29 -6.70 26.41
C PHE A 333 8.66 -7.90 25.69
N ASP A 334 8.73 -9.09 26.30
CA ASP A 334 8.17 -10.33 25.77
C ASP A 334 6.66 -10.40 26.02
N THR A 335 5.88 -10.83 25.03
CA THR A 335 4.42 -10.98 25.15
C THR A 335 3.99 -12.36 25.67
N LYS A 336 4.78 -13.39 25.38
CA LYS A 336 4.54 -14.79 25.82
C LYS A 336 4.26 -14.96 27.32
N PRO A 337 4.96 -14.30 28.25
CA PRO A 337 4.76 -14.52 29.68
C PRO A 337 3.33 -14.22 30.17
N PHE A 338 2.56 -13.39 29.47
CA PHE A 338 1.16 -13.11 29.79
C PHE A 338 0.16 -13.73 28.79
N GLY A 339 0.63 -14.65 27.94
CA GLY A 339 -0.21 -15.50 27.10
C GLY A 339 -0.33 -15.07 25.63
N SER A 340 0.11 -13.86 25.27
CA SER A 340 0.08 -13.44 23.87
C SER A 340 1.22 -14.10 23.10
N THR A 341 0.88 -14.85 22.06
CA THR A 341 1.81 -15.61 21.21
C THR A 341 1.74 -15.22 19.74
N ASP A 342 0.91 -14.23 19.41
CA ASP A 342 0.73 -13.75 18.04
C ASP A 342 0.40 -12.25 18.05
N PRO A 343 1.28 -11.40 18.62
CA PRO A 343 1.00 -9.97 18.74
C PRO A 343 0.99 -9.27 17.37
N GLU A 344 -0.17 -8.82 16.95
CA GLU A 344 -0.43 -8.20 15.64
C GLU A 344 -0.58 -6.67 15.81
N GLY A 345 -1.77 -6.13 15.54
CA GLY A 345 -2.08 -4.71 15.75
C GLY A 345 -1.87 -4.24 17.19
N ILE A 346 -1.36 -3.02 17.34
CA ILE A 346 -1.11 -2.38 18.63
C ILE A 346 -1.68 -0.95 18.65
N ALA A 347 -2.23 -0.52 19.79
CA ALA A 347 -2.80 0.82 19.98
C ALA A 347 -2.36 1.43 21.32
N TYR A 348 -2.08 2.73 21.33
CA TYR A 348 -1.75 3.48 22.54
C TYR A 348 -2.93 4.32 23.04
N ASP A 349 -3.44 4.01 24.24
CA ASP A 349 -4.48 4.81 24.90
C ASP A 349 -3.86 6.02 25.62
N THR A 350 -3.93 7.17 24.97
CA THR A 350 -3.41 8.44 25.48
C THR A 350 -4.10 8.94 26.75
N SER A 351 -5.28 8.42 27.10
CA SER A 351 -5.98 8.82 28.32
C SER A 351 -5.48 8.11 29.58
N GLN A 352 -4.84 6.95 29.42
CA GLN A 352 -4.36 6.13 30.54
C GLN A 352 -2.88 5.77 30.45
N GLY A 353 -2.23 6.01 29.30
CA GLY A 353 -0.84 5.62 29.06
C GLY A 353 -0.65 4.11 29.04
N VAL A 354 -1.53 3.39 28.33
CA VAL A 354 -1.50 1.92 28.26
C VAL A 354 -1.54 1.45 26.80
N LEU A 355 -0.97 0.27 26.55
CA LEU A 355 -1.02 -0.39 25.26
C LEU A 355 -2.19 -1.37 25.20
N PHE A 356 -2.79 -1.49 24.02
CA PHE A 356 -3.67 -2.59 23.65
C PHE A 356 -3.02 -3.36 22.51
N ILE A 357 -2.90 -4.68 22.65
CA ILE A 357 -2.26 -5.57 21.69
C ILE A 357 -3.32 -6.58 21.23
N ALA A 358 -3.63 -6.60 19.94
CA ALA A 358 -4.44 -7.64 19.33
C ALA A 358 -3.59 -8.91 19.12
N ASP A 359 -4.16 -10.07 19.43
CA ASP A 359 -3.50 -11.35 19.24
C ASP A 359 -4.35 -12.24 18.32
N GLY A 360 -3.86 -12.45 17.09
CA GLY A 360 -4.58 -13.10 16.00
C GLY A 360 -4.95 -14.55 16.33
N LEU A 361 -3.95 -15.35 16.69
CA LEU A 361 -4.12 -16.77 17.00
C LEU A 361 -4.92 -17.02 18.29
N ASN A 362 -4.68 -16.26 19.37
CA ASN A 362 -5.38 -16.48 20.64
C ASN A 362 -6.76 -15.83 20.67
N ARG A 363 -7.08 -14.95 19.72
CA ARG A 363 -8.37 -14.21 19.64
C ARG A 363 -8.60 -13.29 20.84
N GLU A 364 -7.53 -12.69 21.32
CA GLU A 364 -7.54 -11.85 22.51
C GLU A 364 -7.10 -10.43 22.19
N VAL A 365 -7.53 -9.48 23.01
CA VAL A 365 -6.87 -8.17 23.11
C VAL A 365 -6.31 -8.01 24.51
N TYR A 366 -4.99 -7.84 24.60
CA TYR A 366 -4.27 -7.62 25.85
C TYR A 366 -4.11 -6.12 26.11
N ARG A 367 -4.57 -5.66 27.27
CA ARG A 367 -4.28 -4.34 27.81
C ARG A 367 -3.07 -4.40 28.73
N VAL A 368 -1.99 -3.73 28.36
CA VAL A 368 -0.74 -3.65 29.11
C VAL A 368 -0.58 -2.25 29.69
N ALA A 369 -0.60 -2.13 31.02
CA ALA A 369 -0.26 -0.89 31.70
C ALA A 369 1.18 -0.97 32.24
N PRO A 370 1.97 0.10 32.10
CA PRO A 370 3.29 0.12 32.69
C PRO A 370 3.15 0.00 34.22
N GLY A 371 4.05 -0.75 34.83
CA GLY A 371 4.01 -0.98 36.27
C GLY A 371 4.34 0.25 37.11
N ASN A 372 4.77 0.05 38.36
CA ASN A 372 5.09 1.16 39.25
C ASN A 372 6.36 1.92 38.82
N ASN A 373 7.21 1.30 38.00
CA ASN A 373 8.39 1.92 37.40
C ASN A 373 8.04 2.90 36.27
N GLY A 374 6.83 2.84 35.71
CA GLY A 374 6.39 3.64 34.56
C GLY A 374 7.05 3.25 33.23
N ILE A 375 7.60 2.04 33.11
CA ILE A 375 8.31 1.53 31.93
C ILE A 375 7.59 0.26 31.46
N PHE A 376 7.49 0.07 30.14
CA PHE A 376 7.03 -1.19 29.57
C PHE A 376 8.19 -2.21 29.52
N ASP A 377 8.32 -3.03 30.56
CA ASP A 377 9.38 -4.03 30.70
C ASP A 377 8.87 -5.47 30.92
N GLY A 378 7.58 -5.68 30.68
CA GLY A 378 6.90 -6.97 30.75
C GLY A 378 6.40 -7.31 32.15
N VAL A 379 5.81 -8.50 32.30
CA VAL A 379 5.29 -8.96 33.60
C VAL A 379 6.37 -9.62 34.46
N SER A 380 6.06 -9.86 35.73
CA SER A 380 6.94 -10.56 36.66
C SER A 380 7.37 -11.94 36.13
N PRO A 381 8.65 -12.34 36.27
CA PRO A 381 9.72 -11.69 37.04
C PRO A 381 10.58 -10.69 36.24
N SER A 382 10.35 -10.53 34.94
CA SER A 382 11.18 -9.67 34.07
C SER A 382 10.90 -8.18 34.25
N GLY A 383 9.64 -7.84 34.50
CA GLY A 383 9.19 -6.47 34.75
C GLY A 383 8.04 -6.42 35.76
N ASP A 384 7.33 -5.30 35.80
CA ASP A 384 6.16 -5.10 36.68
C ASP A 384 4.89 -4.61 35.97
N ASP A 385 4.82 -4.75 34.65
CA ASP A 385 3.64 -4.44 33.85
C ASP A 385 2.40 -5.17 34.35
N GLN A 386 1.26 -4.50 34.26
CA GLN A 386 -0.03 -5.03 34.67
C GLN A 386 -0.88 -5.34 33.43
N VAL A 387 -1.17 -6.63 33.25
CA VAL A 387 -1.87 -7.13 32.07
C VAL A 387 -3.27 -7.63 32.41
N THR A 388 -4.24 -7.23 31.61
CA THR A 388 -5.60 -7.78 31.55
C THR A 388 -5.96 -8.03 30.10
N HIS A 389 -6.92 -8.90 29.80
CA HIS A 389 -7.31 -9.19 28.41
C HIS A 389 -8.81 -9.48 28.27
N PHE A 390 -9.29 -9.53 27.03
CA PHE A 390 -10.67 -9.91 26.71
C PHE A 390 -10.79 -10.62 25.36
N ASP A 391 -11.74 -11.56 25.31
CA ASP A 391 -12.09 -12.38 24.15
C ASP A 391 -12.70 -11.55 23.01
N THR A 392 -12.14 -11.66 21.81
CA THR A 392 -12.64 -11.05 20.59
C THR A 392 -13.65 -11.93 19.82
N LEU A 393 -13.56 -13.25 19.96
CA LEU A 393 -14.48 -14.18 19.32
C LEU A 393 -15.90 -14.02 19.88
N SER A 394 -16.03 -13.71 21.17
CA SER A 394 -17.32 -13.43 21.82
C SER A 394 -18.10 -12.26 21.21
N ILE A 395 -17.41 -11.32 20.57
CA ILE A 395 -17.98 -10.14 19.90
C ILE A 395 -18.00 -10.28 18.36
N GLY A 396 -17.69 -11.48 17.86
CA GLY A 396 -17.76 -11.81 16.44
C GLY A 396 -16.56 -11.35 15.61
N VAL A 397 -15.43 -11.04 16.26
CA VAL A 397 -14.14 -10.80 15.60
C VAL A 397 -13.24 -11.99 15.87
N ASP A 398 -13.03 -12.82 14.86
CA ASP A 398 -12.01 -13.88 14.86
C ASP A 398 -10.72 -13.29 14.27
N ASP A 399 -9.55 -13.85 14.60
CA ASP A 399 -8.27 -13.43 14.02
C ASP A 399 -8.07 -11.91 14.05
N PRO A 400 -8.07 -11.27 15.24
CA PRO A 400 -7.96 -9.82 15.35
C PRO A 400 -6.55 -9.36 14.92
N GLU A 401 -6.52 -8.45 13.94
CA GLU A 401 -5.29 -8.10 13.21
C GLU A 401 -4.93 -6.62 13.38
N GLY A 402 -5.94 -5.76 13.48
CA GLY A 402 -5.75 -4.32 13.62
C GLY A 402 -6.56 -3.76 14.76
N ILE A 403 -5.94 -2.94 15.60
CA ILE A 403 -6.57 -2.22 16.70
C ILE A 403 -6.12 -0.77 16.73
N GLU A 404 -7.03 0.15 17.04
CA GLU A 404 -6.71 1.58 17.17
C GLU A 404 -7.54 2.21 18.30
N TYR A 405 -6.95 3.17 19.01
CA TYR A 405 -7.61 3.97 20.03
C TYR A 405 -8.11 5.30 19.45
N ASN A 406 -9.39 5.59 19.66
CA ASN A 406 -9.97 6.88 19.31
C ASN A 406 -10.05 7.79 20.55
N PRO A 407 -9.24 8.87 20.61
CA PRO A 407 -9.25 9.80 21.73
C PRO A 407 -10.51 10.68 21.82
N ASP A 408 -11.27 10.85 20.73
CA ASP A 408 -12.44 11.73 20.69
C ASP A 408 -13.64 11.12 21.42
N ASN A 409 -13.74 9.79 21.42
CA ASN A 409 -14.84 9.07 22.08
C ASN A 409 -14.37 8.07 23.16
N ASN A 410 -13.04 7.94 23.36
CA ASN A 410 -12.40 7.07 24.35
C ASN A 410 -12.78 5.58 24.16
N ARG A 411 -12.69 5.10 22.92
CA ARG A 411 -13.05 3.74 22.48
C ARG A 411 -11.96 3.14 21.61
N LEU A 412 -12.05 1.83 21.42
CA LEU A 412 -11.17 1.07 20.53
C LEU A 412 -11.92 0.72 19.25
N TYR A 413 -11.20 0.68 18.13
CA TYR A 413 -11.63 0.05 16.90
C TYR A 413 -10.82 -1.21 16.66
N LEU A 414 -11.46 -2.26 16.15
CA LEU A 414 -10.84 -3.56 15.93
C LEU A 414 -11.28 -4.13 14.57
N VAL A 415 -10.35 -4.68 13.81
CA VAL A 415 -10.61 -5.46 12.58
C VAL A 415 -9.95 -6.82 12.65
N GLY A 416 -10.45 -7.74 11.83
CA GLY A 416 -10.05 -9.13 11.73
C GLY A 416 -11.01 -9.86 10.80
N LYS A 417 -11.40 -11.07 11.15
CA LYS A 417 -12.45 -11.84 10.47
C LYS A 417 -13.82 -11.65 11.16
N PRO A 418 -14.89 -11.37 10.39
CA PRO A 418 -14.94 -11.23 8.94
C PRO A 418 -14.35 -9.88 8.47
N LYS A 419 -13.54 -9.94 7.40
CA LYS A 419 -12.83 -8.79 6.80
C LYS A 419 -13.69 -7.62 6.33
N THR A 420 -15.01 -7.79 6.31
CA THR A 420 -15.97 -6.76 5.91
C THR A 420 -16.50 -5.96 7.09
N GLN A 421 -15.99 -6.18 8.31
CA GLN A 421 -16.50 -5.54 9.51
C GLN A 421 -15.40 -4.87 10.33
N LEU A 422 -15.77 -3.76 10.97
CA LEU A 422 -14.95 -3.05 11.95
C LEU A 422 -15.77 -2.88 13.24
N ALA A 423 -15.24 -3.38 14.36
CA ALA A 423 -15.89 -3.34 15.65
C ALA A 423 -15.48 -2.08 16.42
N GLU A 424 -16.42 -1.40 17.06
CA GLU A 424 -16.14 -0.35 18.05
C GLU A 424 -16.41 -0.86 19.46
N LEU A 425 -15.41 -0.76 20.33
CA LEU A 425 -15.41 -1.39 21.65
C LEU A 425 -15.19 -0.36 22.77
N THR A 426 -15.68 -0.67 23.98
CA THR A 426 -15.08 -0.06 25.17
C THR A 426 -13.65 -0.58 25.36
N LYS A 427 -12.87 0.13 26.18
CA LYS A 427 -11.55 -0.31 26.64
C LYS A 427 -11.55 -1.60 27.48
N ALA A 428 -12.73 -2.13 27.80
CA ALA A 428 -12.91 -3.40 28.51
C ALA A 428 -13.48 -4.50 27.58
N GLY A 429 -13.46 -4.29 26.26
CA GLY A 429 -13.90 -5.27 25.26
C GLY A 429 -15.41 -5.32 24.99
N ALA A 430 -16.21 -4.47 25.63
CA ALA A 430 -17.66 -4.50 25.40
C ALA A 430 -18.01 -3.82 24.07
N LEU A 431 -18.59 -4.60 23.15
CA LEU A 431 -19.03 -4.11 21.85
C LEU A 431 -20.05 -2.96 21.97
N LYS A 432 -19.80 -1.88 21.22
CA LYS A 432 -20.72 -0.75 21.08
C LYS A 432 -21.51 -0.80 19.79
N GLN A 433 -20.83 -1.06 18.68
CA GLN A 433 -21.44 -1.18 17.37
C GLN A 433 -20.48 -1.83 16.38
N MET A 434 -21.05 -2.34 15.29
CA MET A 434 -20.33 -2.93 14.17
C MET A 434 -20.55 -2.09 12.91
N PHE A 435 -19.46 -1.73 12.25
CA PHE A 435 -19.43 -1.00 10.98
C PHE A 435 -19.22 -1.94 9.81
N ASP A 436 -19.93 -1.71 8.71
CA ASP A 436 -19.74 -2.41 7.44
C ASP A 436 -18.68 -1.66 6.64
N ILE A 437 -17.52 -2.30 6.47
CA ILE A 437 -16.38 -1.78 5.71
C ILE A 437 -16.21 -2.51 4.36
N SER A 438 -17.23 -3.27 3.91
CA SER A 438 -17.19 -4.01 2.64
C SER A 438 -16.94 -3.13 1.42
N ALA A 439 -17.27 -1.82 1.50
CA ALA A 439 -16.98 -0.84 0.45
C ALA A 439 -15.48 -0.74 0.12
N ALA A 440 -14.59 -1.08 1.06
CA ALA A 440 -13.14 -1.11 0.81
C ALA A 440 -12.69 -2.32 -0.03
N ASP A 441 -13.45 -3.43 -0.04
CA ASP A 441 -13.02 -4.74 -0.59
C ASP A 441 -11.60 -5.15 -0.17
N ALA A 442 -11.20 -4.79 1.06
CA ALA A 442 -9.92 -5.18 1.62
C ALA A 442 -9.80 -6.71 1.67
N LYS A 443 -8.66 -7.27 1.24
CA LYS A 443 -8.46 -8.73 1.20
C LYS A 443 -8.08 -9.29 2.56
N LYS A 444 -7.12 -8.66 3.22
CA LYS A 444 -6.64 -8.95 4.57
C LYS A 444 -6.46 -7.62 5.32
N PRO A 445 -7.54 -7.02 5.85
CA PRO A 445 -7.44 -5.79 6.64
C PRO A 445 -6.68 -6.07 7.93
N ALA A 446 -5.62 -5.30 8.19
CA ALA A 446 -4.78 -5.40 9.37
C ALA A 446 -4.75 -4.03 10.06
N GLY A 447 -3.59 -3.37 10.14
CA GLY A 447 -3.36 -2.12 10.86
C GLY A 447 -4.43 -1.06 10.67
N LEU A 448 -4.77 -0.38 11.76
CA LEU A 448 -5.74 0.69 11.82
C LEU A 448 -5.07 1.98 12.28
N ALA A 449 -5.38 3.09 11.61
CA ALA A 449 -5.03 4.43 12.10
C ALA A 449 -6.27 5.31 12.20
N PHE A 450 -6.36 6.13 13.24
CA PHE A 450 -7.38 7.18 13.35
C PHE A 450 -6.76 8.56 13.19
N GLY A 451 -7.12 9.26 12.11
CA GLY A 451 -6.47 10.52 11.75
C GLY A 451 -7.38 11.47 10.97
N PRO A 452 -6.92 12.70 10.68
CA PRO A 452 -7.67 13.65 9.86
C PRO A 452 -8.04 13.07 8.50
N ASP A 453 -9.20 13.47 7.99
CA ASP A 453 -9.64 13.15 6.63
C ASP A 453 -8.71 13.82 5.60
N SER A 454 -8.42 13.10 4.53
CA SER A 454 -7.43 13.52 3.53
C SER A 454 -7.91 14.64 2.60
N LEU A 455 -9.21 14.93 2.57
CA LEU A 455 -9.86 15.99 1.79
C LEU A 455 -10.33 17.14 2.69
N ASN A 456 -10.71 16.86 3.94
CA ASN A 456 -11.22 17.83 4.91
C ASN A 456 -10.57 17.64 6.29
N PRO A 457 -9.53 18.42 6.64
CA PRO A 457 -8.79 18.23 7.89
C PRO A 457 -9.60 18.50 9.17
N ASN A 458 -10.85 18.99 9.07
CA ASN A 458 -11.76 19.14 10.22
C ASN A 458 -12.53 17.86 10.55
N MET A 459 -12.51 16.88 9.66
CA MET A 459 -13.08 15.55 9.86
C MET A 459 -11.97 14.56 10.19
N LYS A 460 -12.32 13.42 10.77
CA LYS A 460 -11.40 12.31 11.02
C LYS A 460 -11.98 11.01 10.51
N ASN A 461 -11.11 10.18 9.95
CA ASN A 461 -11.44 8.91 9.31
C ASN A 461 -10.60 7.79 9.90
N ILE A 462 -10.98 6.55 9.57
CA ILE A 462 -10.15 5.38 9.81
C ILE A 462 -9.37 5.07 8.54
N TYR A 463 -8.07 4.84 8.69
CA TYR A 463 -7.21 4.30 7.65
C TYR A 463 -6.95 2.82 7.97
N ILE A 464 -7.05 1.96 6.96
CA ILE A 464 -6.88 0.51 7.09
C ILE A 464 -5.75 0.07 6.17
N ALA A 465 -4.66 -0.44 6.73
CA ALA A 465 -3.62 -1.15 5.98
C ALA A 465 -4.11 -2.56 5.60
N ALA A 466 -3.78 -3.01 4.40
CA ALA A 466 -4.13 -4.35 3.95
C ALA A 466 -3.11 -4.93 2.96
N ARG A 467 -2.59 -6.11 3.33
CA ARG A 467 -1.56 -6.91 2.65
C ARG A 467 -2.06 -7.80 1.50
N GLY A 468 -3.07 -7.37 0.74
CA GLY A 468 -3.51 -8.07 -0.49
C GLY A 468 -3.47 -9.61 -0.47
N LEU A 469 -2.61 -10.23 -1.29
CA LEU A 469 -2.23 -11.65 -1.22
C LEU A 469 -0.85 -11.79 -0.55
N ASP A 470 -0.76 -12.65 0.48
CA ASP A 470 0.48 -12.92 1.23
C ASP A 470 1.71 -13.13 0.37
N ASN A 471 2.76 -12.37 0.67
CA ASN A 471 4.08 -12.55 0.09
C ASN A 471 4.78 -13.83 0.59
N ASN A 472 4.49 -14.29 1.80
CA ASN A 472 4.92 -15.57 2.34
C ASN A 472 4.61 -16.76 1.41
N ASP A 473 3.38 -16.76 0.88
CA ASP A 473 2.94 -17.76 -0.11
C ASP A 473 3.29 -17.35 -1.55
N ASN A 474 3.37 -16.05 -1.84
CA ASN A 474 3.54 -15.46 -3.17
C ASN A 474 4.64 -14.37 -3.18
N PRO A 475 5.93 -14.74 -3.15
CA PRO A 475 7.05 -13.80 -2.93
C PRO A 475 7.34 -12.81 -4.09
N THR A 476 6.50 -12.84 -5.13
CA THR A 476 6.54 -11.89 -6.25
C THR A 476 5.36 -10.93 -6.27
N GLU A 477 4.40 -11.11 -5.36
CA GLU A 477 3.23 -10.25 -5.28
C GLU A 477 3.61 -8.85 -4.79
N ASN A 478 2.84 -7.85 -5.24
CA ASN A 478 3.02 -6.47 -4.83
C ASN A 478 1.68 -5.75 -5.00
N ASP A 479 0.72 -6.06 -4.12
CA ASP A 479 -0.66 -5.56 -4.20
C ASP A 479 -1.16 -4.90 -2.90
N GLY A 480 -0.25 -4.57 -1.99
CA GLY A 480 -0.50 -3.80 -0.77
C GLY A 480 -1.23 -2.48 -0.99
N LYS A 481 -2.16 -2.19 -0.07
CA LYS A 481 -3.03 -1.00 -0.10
C LYS A 481 -3.28 -0.42 1.29
N VAL A 482 -3.62 0.87 1.31
CA VAL A 482 -4.29 1.53 2.43
C VAL A 482 -5.64 2.06 1.97
N TYR A 483 -6.67 1.87 2.79
CA TYR A 483 -8.02 2.39 2.55
C TYR A 483 -8.36 3.46 3.57
N GLU A 484 -8.85 4.60 3.11
CA GLU A 484 -9.44 5.62 3.97
C GLU A 484 -10.97 5.46 3.96
N ILE A 485 -11.55 5.23 5.14
CA ILE A 485 -12.99 5.05 5.32
C ILE A 485 -13.57 6.08 6.31
N SER A 486 -14.73 6.61 5.98
CA SER A 486 -15.50 7.43 6.92
C SER A 486 -16.52 6.58 7.68
N LEU A 487 -16.45 6.62 9.01
CA LEU A 487 -17.39 5.93 9.90
C LEU A 487 -18.72 6.66 10.06
N ILE A 488 -18.78 7.92 9.64
CA ILE A 488 -20.02 8.64 9.49
C ILE A 488 -20.46 8.35 8.06
N PRO A 489 -21.49 7.51 7.81
CA PRO A 489 -22.02 7.35 6.46
C PRO A 489 -22.32 8.75 5.96
N ALA A 490 -21.84 9.08 4.77
CA ALA A 490 -22.02 10.41 4.22
C ALA A 490 -23.52 10.74 4.23
N THR A 491 -23.96 11.52 5.23
CA THR A 491 -25.13 12.36 5.04
C THR A 491 -24.61 13.37 4.05
N ILE A 492 -24.77 13.12 2.75
CA ILE A 492 -24.41 14.12 1.76
C ILE A 492 -25.44 15.24 1.96
N GLY A 493 -25.14 16.15 2.90
CA GLY A 493 -25.58 17.51 2.77
C GLY A 493 -24.91 18.03 1.52
N ASN A 494 -25.66 18.81 0.75
CA ASN A 494 -25.18 19.36 -0.50
C ASN A 494 -23.77 19.98 -0.35
N GLN A 495 -22.85 19.64 -1.24
CA GLN A 495 -21.52 20.27 -1.30
C GLN A 495 -21.53 21.41 -2.29
N HIS A 496 -20.72 22.46 -2.04
CA HIS A 496 -20.57 23.53 -3.03
C HIS A 496 -20.07 22.94 -4.35
N PRO A 497 -20.55 23.44 -5.51
CA PRO A 497 -19.93 23.09 -6.78
C PRO A 497 -18.44 23.43 -6.71
N THR A 498 -17.61 22.67 -7.42
CA THR A 498 -16.20 23.00 -7.64
C THR A 498 -16.07 23.70 -8.98
N VAL A 499 -15.40 24.86 -9.02
CA VAL A 499 -15.24 25.66 -10.24
C VAL A 499 -13.76 25.94 -10.49
N SER A 500 -13.34 25.80 -11.74
CA SER A 500 -12.11 26.37 -12.26
C SER A 500 -12.42 27.22 -13.50
N ALA A 501 -11.92 28.46 -13.50
CA ALA A 501 -12.05 29.38 -14.63
C ALA A 501 -10.97 29.15 -15.71
N GLY A 502 -10.11 28.14 -15.52
CA GLY A 502 -8.98 27.85 -16.40
C GLY A 502 -7.75 28.72 -16.15
N PRO A 503 -6.62 28.42 -16.84
CA PRO A 503 -5.35 29.12 -16.64
C PRO A 503 -5.38 30.53 -17.23
N ASN A 504 -4.64 31.47 -16.64
CA ASN A 504 -4.47 32.82 -17.18
C ASN A 504 -4.01 32.81 -18.65
N GLN A 505 -4.56 33.71 -19.47
CA GLN A 505 -4.25 33.78 -20.90
C GLN A 505 -3.79 35.16 -21.33
N THR A 506 -3.06 35.20 -22.46
CA THR A 506 -2.67 36.44 -23.12
C THR A 506 -3.10 36.35 -24.58
N ILE A 507 -3.82 37.36 -25.05
CA ILE A 507 -4.27 37.47 -26.45
C ILE A 507 -3.86 38.82 -27.03
N ILE A 508 -3.92 38.94 -28.36
CA ILE A 508 -3.68 40.20 -29.07
C ILE A 508 -4.95 40.57 -29.84
N LEU A 509 -5.37 41.85 -29.82
CA LEU A 509 -6.56 42.27 -30.58
C LEU A 509 -6.44 41.96 -32.09
N PRO A 510 -7.53 41.65 -32.80
CA PRO A 510 -8.89 41.46 -32.33
C PRO A 510 -9.21 39.98 -32.02
N GLU A 511 -8.21 39.17 -31.64
CA GLU A 511 -8.44 37.75 -31.35
C GLU A 511 -9.41 37.59 -30.16
N ASN A 512 -10.23 36.54 -30.22
CA ASN A 512 -11.05 36.12 -29.10
C ASN A 512 -10.26 35.14 -28.23
N VAL A 513 -10.52 35.15 -26.93
CA VAL A 513 -10.00 34.11 -26.03
C VAL A 513 -11.01 32.97 -25.94
N SER A 514 -10.53 31.73 -25.96
CA SER A 514 -11.33 30.55 -25.60
C SER A 514 -11.25 30.37 -24.10
N LEU A 515 -12.39 30.35 -23.42
CA LEU A 515 -12.51 30.06 -22.00
C LEU A 515 -12.93 28.60 -21.87
N ASP A 516 -12.08 27.80 -21.23
CA ASP A 516 -12.26 26.36 -21.01
C ASP A 516 -12.40 26.19 -19.49
N GLY A 517 -13.66 26.19 -19.05
CA GLY A 517 -14.00 26.16 -17.64
C GLY A 517 -14.17 24.72 -17.17
N MET A 518 -14.08 24.50 -15.87
CA MET A 518 -14.53 23.23 -15.28
C MET A 518 -15.49 23.53 -14.16
N VAL A 519 -16.63 22.85 -14.18
CA VAL A 519 -17.61 22.86 -13.09
C VAL A 519 -17.98 21.43 -12.78
N PHE A 520 -17.80 21.04 -11.53
CA PHE A 520 -18.19 19.74 -11.01
C PHE A 520 -19.12 19.96 -9.81
N ASP A 521 -20.08 19.08 -9.63
CA ASP A 521 -21.09 19.15 -8.59
C ASP A 521 -21.42 17.73 -8.13
N ASP A 522 -21.82 17.57 -6.87
CA ASP A 522 -22.14 16.27 -6.29
C ASP A 522 -23.56 15.79 -6.65
N GLY A 523 -24.34 16.60 -7.38
CA GLY A 523 -25.69 16.30 -7.83
C GLY A 523 -26.76 16.67 -6.81
N LEU A 524 -26.44 17.44 -5.76
CA LEU A 524 -27.36 17.89 -4.74
C LEU A 524 -27.56 19.42 -4.77
N PRO A 525 -28.63 19.95 -4.16
CA PRO A 525 -29.79 19.24 -3.66
C PRO A 525 -30.68 18.71 -4.81
N GLU A 526 -31.03 17.42 -4.76
CA GLU A 526 -32.10 16.88 -5.61
C GLU A 526 -33.44 17.09 -4.89
N PRO A 527 -34.38 17.94 -5.39
CA PRO A 527 -34.45 18.59 -6.71
C PRO A 527 -34.29 20.14 -6.70
N PRO A 528 -33.76 20.80 -7.78
CA PRO A 528 -33.53 20.28 -9.15
C PRO A 528 -32.12 20.46 -9.78
N ASP A 529 -31.58 19.34 -10.30
CA ASP A 529 -30.97 19.00 -11.61
C ASP A 529 -30.06 19.94 -12.44
N THR A 530 -29.87 21.22 -12.13
CA THR A 530 -28.98 22.05 -12.98
C THR A 530 -28.15 23.02 -12.17
N VAL A 531 -26.84 22.78 -12.14
CA VAL A 531 -25.84 23.76 -11.73
C VAL A 531 -25.90 24.92 -12.73
N ALA A 532 -26.32 26.09 -12.26
CA ALA A 532 -26.33 27.30 -13.04
C ALA A 532 -24.93 27.91 -13.06
N THR A 533 -24.34 28.04 -14.25
CA THR A 533 -23.03 28.65 -14.45
C THR A 533 -23.15 30.01 -15.08
N THR A 534 -22.27 30.95 -14.71
CA THR A 534 -22.23 32.27 -15.36
C THR A 534 -20.83 32.86 -15.37
N TRP A 535 -20.46 33.41 -16.52
CA TRP A 535 -19.26 34.19 -16.74
C TRP A 535 -19.55 35.68 -16.60
N ASN A 536 -18.72 36.39 -15.84
CA ASN A 536 -18.79 37.84 -15.77
C ASN A 536 -17.41 38.49 -15.77
N LYS A 537 -17.35 39.75 -16.23
CA LYS A 537 -16.18 40.61 -16.03
C LYS A 537 -16.15 41.09 -14.58
N ALA A 538 -15.12 40.73 -13.83
CA ALA A 538 -14.88 41.24 -12.49
C ALA A 538 -14.12 42.58 -12.52
N SER A 539 -13.14 42.73 -13.42
CA SER A 539 -12.40 44.00 -13.62
C SER A 539 -11.77 44.09 -15.02
N GLY A 540 -11.32 45.29 -15.42
CA GLY A 540 -10.59 45.55 -16.68
C GLY A 540 -11.02 46.85 -17.38
N PRO A 541 -10.23 47.38 -18.34
CA PRO A 541 -10.44 48.72 -18.92
C PRO A 541 -11.61 48.83 -19.92
N GLY A 542 -11.81 47.85 -20.81
CA GLY A 542 -12.83 47.89 -21.89
C GLY A 542 -14.04 46.97 -21.67
N THR A 543 -14.88 46.79 -22.68
CA THR A 543 -16.04 45.88 -22.63
C THR A 543 -15.60 44.45 -22.96
N VAL A 544 -16.17 43.46 -22.25
CA VAL A 544 -16.01 42.03 -22.54
C VAL A 544 -17.34 41.51 -23.06
N THR A 545 -17.33 40.86 -24.23
CA THR A 545 -18.52 40.20 -24.78
C THR A 545 -18.27 38.70 -24.82
N PHE A 546 -19.09 37.92 -24.11
CA PHE A 546 -19.04 36.47 -24.09
C PHE A 546 -19.92 35.91 -25.22
N GLY A 547 -19.50 34.80 -25.84
CA GLY A 547 -20.30 34.09 -26.85
C GLY A 547 -21.60 33.57 -26.24
N ASP A 548 -21.49 32.73 -25.21
CA ASP A 548 -22.56 32.39 -24.27
C ASP A 548 -22.00 32.55 -22.85
N ALA A 549 -22.57 33.48 -22.06
CA ALA A 549 -22.09 33.72 -20.70
C ALA A 549 -22.48 32.59 -19.74
N ASN A 550 -23.44 31.72 -20.08
CA ASN A 550 -23.88 30.65 -19.19
C ASN A 550 -23.26 29.29 -19.52
N ALA A 551 -22.54 29.16 -20.64
CA ALA A 551 -21.79 27.95 -20.94
C ALA A 551 -20.48 27.91 -20.13
N VAL A 552 -20.14 26.74 -19.58
CA VAL A 552 -18.85 26.51 -18.90
C VAL A 552 -17.70 26.84 -19.85
N ASP A 553 -17.75 26.28 -21.07
CA ASP A 553 -16.82 26.58 -22.15
C ASP A 553 -17.42 27.58 -23.12
N THR A 554 -16.73 28.69 -23.32
CA THR A 554 -17.22 29.80 -24.13
C THR A 554 -16.08 30.58 -24.77
N THR A 555 -16.40 31.66 -25.47
CA THR A 555 -15.40 32.60 -25.97
C THR A 555 -15.66 33.98 -25.40
N ALA A 556 -14.60 34.79 -25.26
CA ALA A 556 -14.73 36.19 -24.89
C ALA A 556 -13.92 37.10 -25.82
N SER A 557 -14.54 38.22 -26.21
CA SER A 557 -13.93 39.28 -27.03
C SER A 557 -13.80 40.57 -26.22
N PHE A 558 -12.79 41.38 -26.53
CA PHE A 558 -12.43 42.57 -25.75
C PHE A 558 -12.38 43.82 -26.64
N SER A 559 -12.83 44.96 -26.13
CA SER A 559 -12.83 46.21 -26.90
C SER A 559 -11.53 47.01 -26.82
N GLU A 560 -10.69 46.75 -25.82
CA GLU A 560 -9.47 47.53 -25.53
C GLU A 560 -8.37 46.64 -24.94
N ALA A 561 -7.12 47.00 -25.20
CA ALA A 561 -5.97 46.36 -24.57
C ALA A 561 -5.90 46.67 -23.06
N GLY A 562 -5.39 45.71 -22.29
CA GLY A 562 -5.17 45.80 -20.85
C GLY A 562 -5.44 44.47 -20.15
N THR A 563 -5.30 44.46 -18.82
CA THR A 563 -5.53 43.27 -18.00
C THR A 563 -6.98 43.22 -17.52
N TYR A 564 -7.64 42.09 -17.77
CA TYR A 564 -9.02 41.80 -17.35
C TYR A 564 -9.01 40.65 -16.36
N VAL A 565 -9.90 40.70 -15.37
CA VAL A 565 -10.23 39.54 -14.54
C VAL A 565 -11.64 39.10 -14.90
N LEU A 566 -11.77 37.88 -15.42
CA LEU A 566 -13.05 37.24 -15.69
C LEU A 566 -13.32 36.22 -14.59
N ARG A 567 -14.59 36.03 -14.22
CA ARG A 567 -15.00 35.12 -13.16
C ARG A 567 -16.03 34.14 -13.71
N LEU A 568 -15.83 32.85 -13.46
CA LEU A 568 -16.83 31.80 -13.63
C LEU A 568 -17.44 31.52 -12.26
N ALA A 569 -18.76 31.61 -12.15
CA ALA A 569 -19.50 31.22 -10.97
C ALA A 569 -20.37 30.00 -11.28
N ALA A 570 -20.58 29.14 -10.27
CA ALA A 570 -21.52 28.03 -10.32
C ALA A 570 -22.42 28.06 -9.09
N ASN A 571 -23.69 27.71 -9.27
CA ASN A 571 -24.70 27.65 -8.24
C ASN A 571 -25.60 26.44 -8.45
N ASP A 572 -25.73 25.60 -7.43
CA ASP A 572 -26.55 24.38 -7.43
C ASP A 572 -27.96 24.61 -6.84
N THR A 573 -28.40 25.88 -6.74
CA THR A 573 -29.62 26.36 -6.04
C THR A 573 -29.54 26.55 -4.53
N GLU A 574 -28.57 25.96 -3.83
CA GLU A 574 -28.40 26.13 -2.38
C GLU A 574 -27.07 26.81 -2.04
N LEU A 575 -26.00 26.39 -2.71
CA LEU A 575 -24.64 26.82 -2.53
C LEU A 575 -24.11 27.49 -3.81
N ASN A 576 -23.09 28.33 -3.64
CA ASN A 576 -22.42 28.97 -4.77
C ASN A 576 -20.91 28.93 -4.54
N THR A 577 -20.17 28.88 -5.65
CA THR A 577 -18.73 29.11 -5.66
C THR A 577 -18.35 29.91 -6.91
N SER A 578 -17.12 30.41 -6.96
CA SER A 578 -16.57 30.99 -8.18
C SER A 578 -15.06 30.93 -8.22
N ASP A 579 -14.52 30.91 -9.42
CA ASP A 579 -13.08 31.06 -9.69
C ASP A 579 -12.84 32.19 -10.70
N SER A 580 -11.63 32.73 -10.76
CA SER A 580 -11.27 33.85 -11.63
C SER A 580 -10.01 33.62 -12.43
N ILE A 581 -10.06 34.05 -13.69
CA ILE A 581 -8.97 33.99 -14.66
C ILE A 581 -8.54 35.41 -15.03
N THR A 582 -7.23 35.62 -15.17
CA THR A 582 -6.65 36.86 -15.68
C THR A 582 -6.38 36.74 -17.17
N ILE A 583 -6.95 37.66 -17.96
CA ILE A 583 -6.70 37.79 -19.38
C ILE A 583 -5.90 39.05 -19.64
N THR A 584 -4.68 38.90 -20.17
CA THR A 584 -3.87 40.03 -20.63
C THR A 584 -4.16 40.26 -22.11
N VAL A 585 -4.91 41.30 -22.42
CA VAL A 585 -5.18 41.69 -23.80
C VAL A 585 -4.11 42.68 -24.23
N LEU A 586 -3.27 42.27 -25.15
CA LEU A 586 -2.26 43.13 -25.73
C LEU A 586 -2.85 43.85 -26.94
N ASP A 587 -2.41 45.08 -27.16
CA ASP A 587 -2.73 45.78 -28.38
C ASP A 587 -2.05 45.08 -29.56
N ASN A 588 -2.67 45.13 -30.74
CA ASN A 588 -2.02 44.66 -31.96
C ASN A 588 -1.35 45.84 -32.64
N PRO A 589 -0.02 45.96 -32.55
CA PRO A 589 0.66 47.10 -33.15
C PRO A 589 0.62 47.10 -34.68
N GLY A 590 0.03 46.07 -35.33
CA GLY A 590 -0.17 46.03 -36.78
C GLY A 590 1.15 46.07 -37.53
N GLY A 591 1.94 44.99 -37.46
CA GLY A 591 3.26 44.88 -38.09
C GLY A 591 3.36 43.78 -39.16
N VAL A 592 4.31 43.94 -40.06
CA VAL A 592 4.72 42.94 -41.06
C VAL A 592 5.49 41.81 -40.37
N VAL A 593 5.17 40.56 -40.73
CA VAL A 593 5.81 39.36 -40.18
C VAL A 593 6.77 38.76 -41.21
N ILE A 594 7.97 38.38 -40.77
CA ILE A 594 8.89 37.56 -41.56
C ILE A 594 9.41 36.38 -40.74
N ASP A 595 9.57 35.24 -41.42
CA ASP A 595 10.14 34.00 -40.89
C ASP A 595 11.31 33.59 -41.77
N VAL A 596 12.50 33.47 -41.19
CA VAL A 596 13.74 33.15 -41.92
C VAL A 596 14.43 31.96 -41.24
N ARG A 597 14.55 30.84 -41.95
CA ARG A 597 15.20 29.62 -41.43
C ARG A 597 16.67 29.56 -41.83
N VAL A 598 17.51 28.95 -41.00
CA VAL A 598 18.85 28.52 -41.40
C VAL A 598 18.73 27.54 -42.59
N ALA A 599 19.33 27.89 -43.72
CA ALA A 599 19.08 27.22 -45.00
C ALA A 599 20.28 26.45 -45.60
N THR A 600 21.47 26.54 -44.99
CA THR A 600 22.69 25.86 -45.47
C THR A 600 23.63 25.60 -44.30
N GLY A 601 24.44 24.54 -44.32
CA GLY A 601 25.34 24.18 -43.22
C GLY A 601 26.35 25.23 -42.77
N SER A 602 26.83 26.09 -43.67
CA SER A 602 27.71 27.20 -43.28
C SER A 602 26.98 28.34 -42.54
N ASN A 603 25.72 28.16 -42.18
CA ASN A 603 24.89 29.15 -41.49
C ASN A 603 24.52 28.74 -40.06
N ASP A 604 24.96 27.60 -39.57
CA ASP A 604 24.94 27.24 -38.17
C ASP A 604 26.27 26.58 -37.82
N ALA A 605 26.83 26.96 -36.68
CA ALA A 605 28.19 26.58 -36.34
C ALA A 605 28.41 26.55 -34.85
N GLU A 606 29.32 25.69 -34.43
CA GLU A 606 29.78 25.58 -33.05
C GLU A 606 31.27 25.88 -32.99
N GLU A 607 31.68 26.70 -32.01
CA GLU A 607 33.07 27.01 -31.73
C GLU A 607 33.46 26.48 -30.35
N ARG A 608 34.33 25.46 -30.35
CA ARG A 608 34.89 24.90 -29.11
C ARG A 608 35.73 25.94 -28.38
N ALA A 609 35.98 25.72 -27.09
CA ALA A 609 36.88 26.56 -26.29
C ALA A 609 38.30 26.73 -26.89
N SER A 610 38.76 25.80 -27.74
CA SER A 610 40.03 25.90 -28.48
C SER A 610 39.99 26.84 -29.68
N GLY A 611 38.83 27.40 -30.04
CA GLY A 611 38.60 28.17 -31.26
C GLY A 611 38.27 27.32 -32.49
N ARG A 612 38.27 25.98 -32.40
CA ARG A 612 37.91 25.10 -33.52
C ARG A 612 36.44 25.27 -33.88
N ILE A 613 36.16 25.54 -35.15
CA ILE A 613 34.81 25.63 -35.72
C ILE A 613 34.35 24.26 -36.22
N ILE A 614 33.09 23.96 -35.97
CA ILE A 614 32.34 22.81 -36.48
C ILE A 614 31.18 23.39 -37.31
N LEU A 615 31.10 22.96 -38.58
CA LEU A 615 30.08 23.43 -39.56
C LEU A 615 29.19 22.28 -40.04
N ASP A 616 29.44 21.07 -39.55
CA ASP A 616 28.85 19.82 -40.06
C ASP A 616 28.30 18.95 -38.92
N SER A 617 28.03 19.55 -37.75
CA SER A 617 27.41 18.84 -36.63
C SER A 617 25.95 18.54 -36.91
N THR A 618 25.48 17.35 -36.57
CA THR A 618 24.05 16.97 -36.73
C THR A 618 23.15 17.56 -35.65
N ASP A 619 23.74 18.05 -34.57
CA ASP A 619 23.08 18.75 -33.48
C ASP A 619 23.72 20.13 -33.26
N LEU A 620 22.95 21.00 -32.62
CA LEU A 620 23.39 22.31 -32.17
C LEU A 620 23.30 22.33 -30.64
N ASP A 621 24.41 21.98 -29.99
CA ASP A 621 24.56 21.99 -28.54
C ASP A 621 24.66 23.45 -28.07
N LEU A 622 23.56 23.97 -27.52
CA LEU A 622 23.48 25.33 -26.97
C LEU A 622 24.38 25.46 -25.74
N VAL A 623 25.65 25.69 -26.04
CA VAL A 623 26.81 25.92 -25.18
C VAL A 623 27.48 24.68 -24.58
N PHE A 624 26.82 23.59 -24.19
CA PHE A 624 27.54 22.48 -23.54
C PHE A 624 27.37 21.12 -24.25
N GLU A 625 28.49 20.59 -24.79
CA GLU A 625 28.66 19.19 -25.19
C GLU A 625 29.49 18.42 -24.12
N LYS A 626 30.80 18.75 -24.04
CA LYS A 626 31.76 18.26 -23.03
C LYS A 626 32.44 19.40 -22.26
N ASN A 627 32.47 20.59 -22.86
CA ASN A 627 32.94 21.86 -22.31
C ASN A 627 32.08 22.98 -22.91
N ASN A 628 32.10 24.17 -22.31
CA ASN A 628 31.36 25.31 -22.86
C ASN A 628 31.92 25.74 -24.23
N GLN A 629 31.02 25.97 -25.19
CA GLN A 629 31.27 26.39 -26.56
C GLN A 629 30.43 27.62 -26.91
N LYS A 630 30.67 28.20 -28.09
CA LYS A 630 29.86 29.29 -28.65
C LYS A 630 29.10 28.77 -29.85
N VAL A 631 27.86 29.19 -29.99
CA VAL A 631 26.98 28.76 -31.07
C VAL A 631 26.62 29.95 -31.92
N GLY A 632 26.73 29.83 -33.24
CA GLY A 632 26.41 30.87 -34.20
C GLY A 632 25.33 30.39 -35.15
N MET A 633 24.35 31.25 -35.45
CA MET A 633 23.31 31.01 -36.45
C MET A 633 23.19 32.21 -37.36
N ARG A 634 23.10 31.98 -38.67
CA ARG A 634 23.04 32.99 -39.71
C ARG A 634 21.74 32.87 -40.49
N PHE A 635 21.01 33.96 -40.57
CA PHE A 635 19.75 34.07 -41.30
C PHE A 635 19.98 34.92 -42.54
N THR A 636 19.72 34.36 -43.73
CA THR A 636 19.97 35.01 -45.02
C THR A 636 18.73 35.65 -45.60
N GLY A 637 18.87 36.77 -46.32
CA GLY A 637 17.74 37.37 -47.02
C GLY A 637 16.71 37.96 -46.06
N VAL A 638 17.16 38.63 -44.99
CA VAL A 638 16.24 39.15 -43.98
C VAL A 638 15.61 40.44 -44.51
N ASP A 639 14.37 40.33 -45.01
CA ASP A 639 13.63 41.41 -45.66
C ASP A 639 12.99 42.39 -44.67
N ILE A 640 13.85 43.08 -43.92
CA ILE A 640 13.48 44.17 -43.01
C ILE A 640 14.08 45.48 -43.54
N PRO A 641 13.25 46.51 -43.81
CA PRO A 641 13.73 47.84 -44.16
C PRO A 641 14.67 48.41 -43.10
N LYS A 642 15.64 49.23 -43.54
CA LYS A 642 16.51 49.96 -42.61
C LYS A 642 15.66 50.83 -41.68
N ASP A 643 16.02 50.81 -40.40
CA ASP A 643 15.35 51.53 -39.31
C ASP A 643 13.87 51.15 -39.08
N ALA A 644 13.39 50.04 -39.65
CA ALA A 644 12.08 49.50 -39.28
C ALA A 644 12.03 49.24 -37.77
N THR A 645 10.89 49.53 -37.15
CA THR A 645 10.74 49.34 -35.70
C THR A 645 10.43 47.88 -35.44
N ILE A 646 11.34 47.17 -34.78
CA ILE A 646 11.15 45.77 -34.43
C ILE A 646 10.23 45.68 -33.21
N ILE A 647 9.02 45.20 -33.42
CA ILE A 647 8.01 45.01 -32.38
C ILE A 647 8.40 43.80 -31.52
N ARG A 648 8.70 42.67 -32.17
CA ARG A 648 9.00 41.40 -31.52
C ARG A 648 9.89 40.55 -32.41
N ALA A 649 10.86 39.88 -31.82
CA ALA A 649 11.64 38.87 -32.52
C ALA A 649 11.97 37.70 -31.60
N TYR A 650 12.07 36.48 -32.13
CA TYR A 650 12.55 35.31 -31.38
C TYR A 650 13.13 34.28 -32.35
N ILE A 651 13.95 33.36 -31.82
CA ILE A 651 14.34 32.15 -32.52
C ILE A 651 13.51 30.99 -31.98
N GLN A 652 12.94 30.20 -32.89
CA GLN A 652 12.32 28.92 -32.60
C GLN A 652 13.31 27.81 -32.91
N PHE A 653 13.64 27.00 -31.91
CA PHE A 653 14.40 25.76 -32.06
C PHE A 653 13.45 24.55 -32.09
N MET A 654 13.95 23.42 -32.58
CA MET A 654 13.37 22.09 -32.41
C MET A 654 14.35 21.22 -31.63
N ALA A 655 13.86 20.47 -30.64
CA ALA A 655 14.69 19.61 -29.81
C ALA A 655 15.18 18.38 -30.60
N ASP A 656 16.50 18.17 -30.68
CA ASP A 656 17.04 16.92 -31.23
C ASP A 656 17.13 15.83 -30.16
N GLU A 657 17.50 16.18 -28.93
CA GLU A 657 17.61 15.23 -27.83
C GLU A 657 17.04 15.79 -26.52
N ILE A 658 16.67 14.88 -25.61
CA ILE A 658 16.09 15.22 -24.29
C ILE A 658 17.15 15.50 -23.21
N HIS A 659 18.42 15.55 -23.59
CA HIS A 659 19.51 15.84 -22.66
C HIS A 659 19.44 17.30 -22.18
N SER A 660 18.98 17.47 -20.94
CA SER A 660 18.78 18.79 -20.33
C SER A 660 19.58 18.92 -19.03
N GLY A 661 20.26 20.06 -18.86
CA GLY A 661 20.86 20.50 -17.58
C GLY A 661 20.36 21.88 -17.16
N ALA A 662 20.73 22.36 -15.96
CA ALA A 662 20.51 23.76 -15.61
C ALA A 662 21.21 24.67 -16.64
N THR A 663 20.47 25.59 -17.28
CA THR A 663 20.94 26.31 -18.47
C THR A 663 20.71 27.82 -18.35
N SER A 664 21.75 28.60 -18.65
CA SER A 664 21.76 30.05 -18.63
C SER A 664 22.56 30.56 -19.82
N LEU A 665 21.87 31.20 -20.76
CA LEU A 665 22.38 31.60 -22.07
C LEU A 665 22.29 33.12 -22.21
N ILE A 666 23.18 33.66 -23.04
CA ILE A 666 23.19 35.06 -23.48
C ILE A 666 23.14 35.06 -25.00
N ILE A 667 22.14 35.76 -25.54
CA ILE A 667 21.88 35.91 -26.97
C ILE A 667 22.32 37.30 -27.40
N GLN A 668 23.27 37.36 -28.33
CA GLN A 668 23.75 38.60 -28.98
C GLN A 668 23.66 38.46 -30.49
N GLY A 669 23.71 39.57 -31.20
CA GLY A 669 23.84 39.60 -32.66
C GLY A 669 25.27 39.90 -33.07
N GLU A 670 25.63 39.60 -34.32
CA GLU A 670 26.83 40.16 -34.93
C GLU A 670 26.57 41.62 -35.36
N ALA A 671 27.35 42.56 -34.84
CA ALA A 671 27.28 43.99 -35.14
C ALA A 671 27.90 44.33 -36.50
N VAL A 672 27.35 43.78 -37.58
CA VAL A 672 27.75 43.99 -38.98
C VAL A 672 26.54 44.29 -39.86
N ASN A 673 26.76 44.94 -41.01
CA ASN A 673 25.67 45.30 -41.91
C ASN A 673 25.10 44.11 -42.69
N ASN A 674 25.96 43.19 -43.13
CA ASN A 674 25.59 41.99 -43.88
C ASN A 674 26.57 40.88 -43.47
N ALA A 675 26.09 39.93 -42.65
CA ALA A 675 26.94 38.91 -42.06
C ALA A 675 27.45 37.91 -43.12
N ALA A 676 28.73 37.58 -43.04
CA ALA A 676 29.36 36.55 -43.87
C ALA A 676 29.03 35.14 -43.33
N PRO A 677 29.02 34.09 -44.18
CA PRO A 677 28.86 32.71 -43.73
C PRO A 677 29.95 32.30 -42.74
N PHE A 678 29.69 31.30 -41.91
CA PHE A 678 30.72 30.73 -41.05
C PHE A 678 31.76 29.98 -41.89
N THR A 679 33.01 30.01 -41.45
CA THR A 679 34.14 29.33 -42.11
C THR A 679 34.92 28.53 -41.09
N SER A 680 35.72 27.57 -41.55
CA SER A 680 36.55 26.73 -40.68
C SER A 680 37.77 27.44 -40.07
N ILE A 681 37.88 28.78 -40.22
CA ILE A 681 38.95 29.57 -39.60
C ILE A 681 38.74 29.55 -38.09
N GLU A 682 39.80 29.27 -37.32
CA GLU A 682 39.71 29.26 -35.86
C GLU A 682 39.24 30.61 -35.31
N GLY A 683 38.30 30.56 -34.36
CA GLY A 683 37.73 31.76 -33.75
C GLY A 683 36.69 32.47 -34.62
N ASN A 684 36.13 31.84 -35.66
CA ASN A 684 35.20 32.52 -36.57
C ASN A 684 33.91 33.05 -35.90
N ILE A 685 33.48 32.49 -34.76
CA ILE A 685 32.34 33.01 -33.98
C ILE A 685 32.86 34.02 -32.95
N SER A 686 33.91 33.68 -32.21
CA SER A 686 34.42 34.51 -31.12
C SER A 686 35.08 35.82 -31.56
N SER A 687 35.57 35.90 -32.79
CA SER A 687 36.13 37.12 -33.37
C SER A 687 35.08 38.09 -33.93
N ARG A 688 33.82 37.65 -34.07
CA ARG A 688 32.74 38.51 -34.58
C ARG A 688 32.37 39.57 -33.54
N PRO A 689 32.28 40.86 -33.93
CA PRO A 689 31.89 41.91 -33.00
C PRO A 689 30.43 41.69 -32.59
N GLY A 690 30.16 41.55 -31.30
CA GLY A 690 28.80 41.43 -30.77
C GLY A 690 28.06 42.76 -30.73
N THR A 691 26.74 42.72 -30.77
CA THR A 691 25.87 43.84 -30.42
C THR A 691 26.06 44.23 -28.95
N THR A 692 25.79 45.50 -28.63
CA THR A 692 25.73 45.97 -27.24
C THR A 692 24.48 45.41 -26.55
N ALA A 693 23.35 45.35 -27.27
CA ALA A 693 22.16 44.65 -26.85
C ALA A 693 22.44 43.15 -26.70
N ALA A 694 21.99 42.59 -25.58
CA ALA A 694 22.05 41.18 -25.27
C ALA A 694 20.79 40.77 -24.51
N VAL A 695 20.33 39.54 -24.70
CA VAL A 695 19.16 38.98 -24.01
C VAL A 695 19.56 37.72 -23.26
N SER A 696 19.29 37.67 -21.97
CA SER A 696 19.48 36.46 -21.16
C SER A 696 18.33 35.49 -21.38
N TRP A 697 18.64 34.20 -21.42
CA TRP A 697 17.66 33.14 -21.57
C TRP A 697 18.00 31.94 -20.66
N SER A 698 17.04 31.54 -19.84
CA SER A 698 17.12 30.33 -19.02
C SER A 698 16.02 29.36 -19.46
N PRO A 699 16.25 28.56 -20.52
CA PRO A 699 15.24 27.64 -21.04
C PRO A 699 14.88 26.55 -20.02
N SER A 700 13.60 26.19 -19.95
CA SER A 700 13.12 24.96 -19.29
C SER A 700 13.74 23.71 -19.93
N ALA A 701 13.70 22.56 -19.24
CA ALA A 701 14.15 21.29 -19.80
C ALA A 701 13.36 20.92 -21.06
N TRP A 702 14.04 20.38 -22.07
CA TRP A 702 13.40 19.84 -23.28
C TRP A 702 13.22 18.34 -23.08
N LEU A 703 11.97 17.92 -22.87
CA LEU A 703 11.63 16.56 -22.44
C LEU A 703 11.14 15.68 -23.59
N THR A 704 10.92 16.26 -24.77
CA THR A 704 10.34 15.58 -25.93
C THR A 704 11.19 15.85 -27.17
N LYS A 705 11.72 14.78 -27.79
CA LYS A 705 12.43 14.87 -29.09
C LYS A 705 11.48 15.32 -30.20
N GLY A 706 11.93 16.23 -31.06
CA GLY A 706 11.15 16.80 -32.16
C GLY A 706 10.15 17.88 -31.74
N GLU A 707 10.11 18.26 -30.47
CA GLU A 707 9.25 19.34 -30.00
C GLU A 707 9.79 20.72 -30.42
N ALA A 708 8.92 21.57 -30.96
CA ALA A 708 9.18 22.96 -31.30
C ALA A 708 8.13 23.88 -30.64
N GLY A 709 8.06 23.84 -29.31
CA GLY A 709 7.10 24.58 -28.49
C GLY A 709 7.68 25.84 -27.85
N LEU A 710 6.96 26.39 -26.86
CA LEU A 710 7.37 27.59 -26.13
C LEU A 710 8.69 27.40 -25.35
N ASN A 711 8.96 26.18 -24.87
CA ASN A 711 10.18 25.86 -24.13
C ASN A 711 11.44 25.92 -25.02
N GLN A 712 11.28 25.69 -26.33
CA GLN A 712 12.34 25.76 -27.35
C GLN A 712 12.43 27.14 -28.01
N ARG A 713 11.71 28.15 -27.50
CA ARG A 713 11.67 29.50 -28.05
C ARG A 713 12.50 30.47 -27.21
N THR A 714 13.29 31.31 -27.85
CA THR A 714 14.00 32.38 -27.14
C THR A 714 13.03 33.43 -26.58
N PRO A 715 13.41 34.20 -25.55
CA PRO A 715 12.72 35.43 -25.17
C PRO A 715 12.72 36.44 -26.32
N ASN A 716 12.03 37.56 -26.15
CA ASN A 716 12.00 38.61 -27.17
C ASN A 716 13.41 39.19 -27.38
N ILE A 717 13.98 38.98 -28.56
CA ILE A 717 15.30 39.48 -28.99
C ILE A 717 15.20 40.74 -29.85
N SER A 718 14.06 41.44 -29.84
CA SER A 718 13.84 42.63 -30.67
C SER A 718 14.92 43.69 -30.50
N SER A 719 15.47 43.89 -29.30
CA SER A 719 16.56 44.86 -29.04
C SER A 719 17.86 44.51 -29.80
N VAL A 720 18.19 43.22 -29.90
CA VAL A 720 19.34 42.71 -30.63
C VAL A 720 19.15 42.92 -32.13
N ILE A 721 17.97 42.56 -32.65
CA ILE A 721 17.65 42.75 -34.07
C ILE A 721 17.57 44.23 -34.42
N GLN A 722 16.97 45.06 -33.56
CA GLN A 722 16.87 46.51 -33.73
C GLN A 722 18.25 47.15 -33.87
N GLU A 723 19.21 46.76 -33.03
CA GLU A 723 20.58 47.29 -33.12
C GLU A 723 21.22 47.00 -34.48
N ILE A 724 20.97 45.83 -35.07
CA ILE A 724 21.51 45.44 -36.39
C ILE A 724 20.81 46.20 -37.52
N VAL A 725 19.47 46.24 -37.54
CA VAL A 725 18.71 46.86 -38.64
C VAL A 725 18.77 48.39 -38.64
N SER A 726 19.12 49.00 -37.50
CA SER A 726 19.36 50.44 -37.36
C SER A 726 20.78 50.86 -37.77
N ARG A 727 21.68 49.93 -38.12
CA ARG A 727 23.03 50.27 -38.57
C ARG A 727 22.97 51.07 -39.87
N ALA A 728 23.86 52.05 -40.00
CA ALA A 728 23.88 52.98 -41.14
C ALA A 728 23.95 52.28 -42.52
N GLY A 729 24.60 51.12 -42.60
CA GLY A 729 24.72 50.34 -43.84
C GLY A 729 23.82 49.11 -43.93
N TRP A 730 22.82 48.95 -43.06
CA TRP A 730 21.82 47.90 -43.21
C TRP A 730 20.97 48.15 -44.46
N SER A 731 20.56 47.07 -45.12
CA SER A 731 19.67 47.07 -46.29
C SER A 731 18.78 45.82 -46.23
N SER A 732 17.52 45.95 -46.66
CA SER A 732 16.59 44.81 -46.76
C SER A 732 17.21 43.70 -47.61
N GLY A 733 17.10 42.45 -47.15
CA GLY A 733 17.70 41.28 -47.77
C GLY A 733 19.13 40.99 -47.29
N ASN A 734 19.72 41.84 -46.44
CA ASN A 734 21.00 41.52 -45.79
C ASN A 734 20.84 40.31 -44.87
N SER A 735 21.97 39.65 -44.60
CA SER A 735 22.03 38.53 -43.66
C SER A 735 22.41 39.02 -42.27
N LEU A 736 21.86 38.40 -41.24
CA LEU A 736 22.21 38.65 -39.84
C LEU A 736 22.70 37.37 -39.17
N VAL A 737 23.48 37.54 -38.11
CA VAL A 737 23.96 36.44 -37.27
C VAL A 737 23.53 36.65 -35.84
N ILE A 738 23.11 35.57 -35.19
CA ILE A 738 22.87 35.46 -33.76
C ILE A 738 23.92 34.54 -33.16
N ILE A 739 24.48 34.95 -32.02
CA ILE A 739 25.52 34.26 -31.27
C ILE A 739 24.96 33.95 -29.89
N ILE A 740 25.07 32.68 -29.49
CA ILE A 740 24.68 32.18 -28.17
C ILE A 740 25.94 31.78 -27.40
N THR A 741 26.04 32.28 -26.17
CA THR A 741 27.07 31.95 -25.19
C THR A 741 26.43 31.68 -23.83
N GLY A 742 27.17 31.16 -22.84
CA GLY A 742 26.62 30.93 -21.50
C GLY A 742 27.14 29.67 -20.82
N ALA A 743 26.24 28.92 -20.19
CA ALA A 743 26.50 27.61 -19.59
C ALA A 743 25.22 26.75 -19.59
N GLY A 744 25.40 25.43 -19.50
CA GLY A 744 24.31 24.45 -19.49
C GLY A 744 24.07 23.80 -20.86
N ARG A 745 23.13 22.85 -20.91
CA ARG A 745 22.93 21.94 -22.05
C ARG A 745 21.50 21.97 -22.55
N ARG A 746 21.30 22.39 -23.80
CA ARG A 746 20.10 22.15 -24.63
C ARG A 746 20.58 21.75 -26.01
N VAL A 747 19.99 20.70 -26.58
CA VAL A 747 20.44 20.11 -27.85
C VAL A 747 19.36 20.36 -28.89
N ALA A 748 19.63 21.28 -29.82
CA ALA A 748 18.71 21.64 -30.89
C ALA A 748 19.09 20.95 -32.20
N GLU A 749 18.13 20.82 -33.10
CA GLU A 749 18.37 20.38 -34.48
C GLU A 749 19.22 21.42 -35.22
N SER A 750 20.31 20.95 -35.84
CA SER A 750 21.09 21.72 -36.81
C SER A 750 20.52 21.57 -38.23
N PHE A 751 21.06 22.32 -39.17
CA PHE A 751 20.75 22.14 -40.60
C PHE A 751 21.12 20.75 -41.11
N GLU A 752 22.26 20.19 -40.68
CA GLU A 752 22.73 18.86 -41.07
C GLU A 752 21.88 17.73 -40.47
N GLY A 753 21.38 17.91 -39.25
CA GLY A 753 20.48 16.96 -38.60
C GLY A 753 19.10 16.95 -39.24
N ASN A 754 18.42 18.11 -39.24
CA ASN A 754 17.07 18.23 -39.75
C ASN A 754 16.78 19.63 -40.31
N ARG A 755 16.71 19.73 -41.64
CA ARG A 755 16.50 21.00 -42.35
C ARG A 755 15.18 21.71 -42.00
N GLU A 756 14.11 20.97 -41.74
CA GLU A 756 12.82 21.55 -41.33
C GLU A 756 12.83 21.93 -39.84
N GLY A 757 13.75 21.34 -39.07
CA GLY A 757 14.00 21.58 -37.66
C GLY A 757 14.99 22.70 -37.34
N ALA A 758 15.84 23.06 -38.30
CA ALA A 758 16.92 24.03 -38.15
C ALA A 758 16.39 25.39 -37.63
N PRO A 759 17.21 26.17 -36.90
CA PRO A 759 16.73 27.38 -36.23
C PRO A 759 15.94 28.33 -37.16
N LEU A 760 14.79 28.81 -36.67
CA LEU A 760 13.91 29.74 -37.37
C LEU A 760 13.88 31.09 -36.65
N LEU A 761 14.28 32.16 -37.32
CA LEU A 761 14.09 33.52 -36.84
C LEU A 761 12.70 34.04 -37.24
N HIS A 762 11.91 34.42 -36.25
CA HIS A 762 10.64 35.12 -36.44
C HIS A 762 10.79 36.59 -36.06
N VAL A 763 10.35 37.51 -36.92
CA VAL A 763 10.38 38.95 -36.65
C VAL A 763 9.06 39.60 -37.06
N VAL A 764 8.56 40.48 -36.19
CA VAL A 764 7.44 41.38 -36.44
C VAL A 764 7.95 42.81 -36.39
N TYR A 765 7.71 43.61 -37.43
CA TYR A 765 8.18 44.99 -37.53
C TYR A 765 7.14 45.92 -38.16
N ASN A 766 7.28 47.23 -37.92
CA ASN A 766 6.50 48.30 -38.55
C ASN A 766 7.28 49.02 -39.64
#